data_AF-A0A165HSY0-F1
#
_entry.id   AF-A0A165HSY0-F1
#
_cell.length_a   1.000
_cell.length_b   1.000
_cell.length_c   1.000
_cell.angle_alpha   90.00
_cell.angle_beta   90.00
_cell.angle_gamma   90.00
#
_symmetry.space_group_name_H-M   'P 1'
#
loop_
_entity.id
_entity.type
_entity.pdbx_description
1 polymer ?
#
loop_
_entity_poly.entity_id
_entity_poly.type
_entity_poly.pdbx_seq_one_letter_code
_entity_poly.pdbx_strand_id
1 'polypeptide(L)'
;MVAQMQTTAAGALALLSETEPDIQEYALQELNDLVNEFWAEVSEEVTKIETLYESSSLSPSTRSLAALIASKVYYNLQEYDDALTFALGAGDLFEVERKSGRSPEYVETIISKCIDTYIAERVALPDPDDDGTDAKTAGSIDPRLQGIIEGIFRADIDTGEYKQPLGVALESSRFDIIQRVLSRSPDADLLSYVLSALTEHTVSNPHVHFREKVLRYLLGLFPSLPTPDYFSTTRILLLLNDAALASSFLKDLTESKQEEKQLVALQMAFDLVDSGTQEFLDLVKSQIPGPSEEGAQDAFAKLRRILAGEESVALYLEFLKQNNHTDMLILKNTKDALEARSSVYHSALSFANAFMHTGTTSDTFLRDNLEWLGRATNWSKFTATAALGLLHKGNLARSMQLLGPYLPPENGPSQSAYSEGGALYALGLVHANRGEAVLGYLKGVLSSAGRDEVVQHGAALGIGVAGMASGNEDVYEELRTILFGDSAVAGEACGYAMGLVMLGTGQRKAFDEMLQYAHETQHEKIIRGMAMGMAFLYYGKQSAADEVIDLLIKEKDPILRYGGVYTIALAYAGTSDNNAVRRVLHLAVSDTSDDVRRAAVTSLAFLLFKNPTQVPRVVQLLSESYNPHVRYGATLALGISCAGTGLQDAVQLLEPMTKDPVDFVRQGAMISLAMILVQRTAAHSPAVSATRALYAKVIADKHEDPMARFGATLAQGLIDAGGRNVTISLQSRAGGANMSAIVGMALFTQFWYWYPLAHCASLAFSPTAFIGVTGELKVPKFDFVSQGKPSLWAYPASTKPPTKEAIEKVATAVLSTTAKAKARAKTKEQEKGAADGDAMDTDEKPVVPDQKETDGAKPEGDSLPSQPKKREPTFEKIPNMSRVIPAQLPHIAFPPEGRFFPIRPVTGTQRVAAPRKAAKARAAPSVTAGAFVNSAQYAGGGGIVVLLDKRPGEPVEYIEPEPLVSEAPAPAPGMEVDQPAPIELEGEEAAMPEPFEYPFGQDT
;
A
#
# COMPACT_ATOMS: atom_id res chain seq x y z
N MET A 1 -40.67 35.10 -51.66
CA MET A 1 -41.50 35.63 -50.54
C MET A 1 -40.62 35.67 -49.31
N VAL A 2 -40.87 36.60 -48.38
CA VAL A 2 -40.18 36.64 -47.09
C VAL A 2 -41.04 35.85 -46.10
N ALA A 3 -40.45 34.91 -45.36
CA ALA A 3 -41.16 34.23 -44.28
C ALA A 3 -41.47 35.26 -43.17
N GLN A 4 -42.71 35.29 -42.69
CA GLN A 4 -43.02 36.05 -41.49
C GLN A 4 -42.41 35.31 -40.30
N MET A 5 -41.63 36.01 -39.46
CA MET A 5 -41.36 35.50 -38.11
C MET A 5 -42.71 35.43 -37.39
N GLN A 6 -43.13 34.22 -37.02
CA GLN A 6 -44.27 34.04 -36.14
C GLN A 6 -43.89 34.51 -34.74
N THR A 7 -44.85 35.08 -34.01
CA THR A 7 -44.61 35.71 -32.70
C THR A 7 -45.18 34.93 -31.51
N THR A 8 -45.90 33.84 -31.78
CA THR A 8 -46.65 33.00 -30.83
C THR A 8 -46.97 31.66 -31.50
N ALA A 9 -46.86 30.54 -30.79
CA ALA A 9 -47.29 29.21 -31.25
C ALA A 9 -48.81 28.98 -31.14
N ALA A 10 -49.54 29.87 -30.44
CA ALA A 10 -51.00 29.82 -30.24
C ALA A 10 -51.85 29.50 -31.50
N GLY A 11 -51.38 29.87 -32.70
CA GLY A 11 -52.06 29.51 -33.96
C GLY A 11 -52.08 28.01 -34.23
N ALA A 12 -50.94 27.33 -34.09
CA ALA A 12 -50.85 25.88 -34.27
C ALA A 12 -51.46 25.09 -33.09
N LEU A 13 -51.40 25.64 -31.87
CA LEU A 13 -52.07 25.07 -30.69
C LEU A 13 -53.61 25.12 -30.82
N ALA A 14 -54.17 26.13 -31.50
CA ALA A 14 -55.59 26.14 -31.84
C ALA A 14 -55.94 25.03 -32.85
N LEU A 15 -55.09 24.77 -33.85
CA LEU A 15 -55.28 23.71 -34.85
C LEU A 15 -55.20 22.30 -34.25
N LEU A 16 -54.43 22.08 -33.18
CA LEU A 16 -54.46 20.83 -32.40
C LEU A 16 -55.83 20.53 -31.76
N SER A 17 -56.66 21.56 -31.54
CA SER A 17 -57.97 21.41 -30.89
C SER A 17 -59.11 21.10 -31.88
N GLU A 18 -58.81 21.03 -33.18
CA GLU A 18 -59.76 20.58 -34.21
C GLU A 18 -59.86 19.06 -34.30
N THR A 19 -60.94 18.56 -34.92
CA THR A 19 -61.28 17.13 -34.95
C THR A 19 -60.90 16.39 -36.23
N GLU A 20 -60.40 17.09 -37.27
CA GLU A 20 -59.93 16.45 -38.50
C GLU A 20 -58.45 16.03 -38.41
N PRO A 21 -58.10 14.77 -38.74
CA PRO A 21 -56.73 14.26 -38.56
C PRO A 21 -55.71 14.95 -39.49
N ASP A 22 -56.13 15.37 -40.68
CA ASP A 22 -55.27 16.07 -41.65
C ASP A 22 -54.86 17.46 -41.12
N ILE A 23 -55.73 18.12 -40.35
CA ILE A 23 -55.45 19.40 -39.68
C ILE A 23 -54.51 19.18 -38.48
N GLN A 24 -54.75 18.13 -37.70
CA GLN A 24 -53.87 17.75 -36.58
C GLN A 24 -52.46 17.39 -37.06
N GLU A 25 -52.31 16.71 -38.20
CA GLU A 25 -50.99 16.42 -38.78
C GLU A 25 -50.26 17.69 -39.23
N TYR A 26 -50.97 18.62 -39.91
CA TYR A 26 -50.39 19.91 -40.28
C TYR A 26 -49.94 20.72 -39.05
N ALA A 27 -50.78 20.77 -38.01
CA ALA A 27 -50.47 21.45 -36.75
C ALA A 27 -49.20 20.89 -36.07
N LEU A 28 -49.05 19.56 -36.04
CA LEU A 28 -47.87 18.90 -35.49
C LEU A 28 -46.61 19.16 -36.34
N GLN A 29 -46.74 19.24 -37.68
CA GLN A 29 -45.62 19.60 -38.55
C GLN A 29 -45.14 21.04 -38.31
N GLU A 30 -46.07 21.99 -38.18
CA GLU A 30 -45.75 23.40 -37.86
C GLU A 30 -45.15 23.54 -36.45
N LEU A 31 -45.69 22.82 -35.45
CA LEU A 31 -45.16 22.81 -34.09
C LEU A 31 -43.74 22.26 -34.00
N ASN A 32 -43.37 21.21 -34.75
CA ASN A 32 -42.03 20.62 -34.66
C ASN A 32 -40.89 21.58 -35.07
N ASP A 33 -41.18 22.56 -35.93
CA ASP A 33 -40.23 23.64 -36.27
C ASP A 33 -40.26 24.79 -35.22
N LEU A 34 -41.40 25.03 -34.55
CA LEU A 34 -41.59 26.12 -33.57
C LEU A 34 -41.17 25.77 -32.13
N VAL A 35 -41.21 24.49 -31.73
CA VAL A 35 -41.03 24.05 -30.33
C VAL A 35 -39.72 24.53 -29.71
N ASN A 36 -38.63 24.65 -30.48
CA ASN A 36 -37.34 25.12 -29.96
C ASN A 36 -37.39 26.60 -29.51
N GLU A 37 -38.27 27.43 -30.08
CA GLU A 37 -38.42 28.85 -29.74
C GLU A 37 -39.59 29.11 -28.79
N PHE A 38 -40.69 28.33 -28.90
CA PHE A 38 -41.95 28.58 -28.21
C PHE A 38 -42.38 27.47 -27.24
N TRP A 39 -41.45 26.62 -26.75
CA TRP A 39 -41.74 25.50 -25.84
C TRP A 39 -42.62 25.87 -24.64
N ALA A 40 -42.51 27.10 -24.11
CA ALA A 40 -43.31 27.57 -22.99
C ALA A 40 -44.82 27.64 -23.32
N GLU A 41 -45.19 28.15 -24.51
CA GLU A 41 -46.59 28.15 -24.97
C GLU A 41 -47.09 26.73 -25.23
N VAL A 42 -46.24 25.86 -25.78
CA VAL A 42 -46.60 24.45 -26.04
C VAL A 42 -46.74 23.65 -24.74
N SER A 43 -46.01 24.03 -23.68
CA SER A 43 -46.02 23.33 -22.38
C SER A 43 -47.39 23.34 -21.68
N GLU A 44 -48.22 24.38 -21.89
CA GLU A 44 -49.56 24.48 -21.30
C GLU A 44 -50.53 23.43 -21.88
N GLU A 45 -50.24 22.86 -23.05
CA GLU A 45 -51.14 21.99 -23.83
C GLU A 45 -50.55 20.58 -24.09
N VAL A 46 -49.45 20.20 -23.42
CA VAL A 46 -48.77 18.90 -23.59
C VAL A 46 -49.74 17.72 -23.44
N THR A 47 -50.67 17.78 -22.49
CA THR A 47 -51.68 16.72 -22.27
C THR A 47 -52.54 16.40 -23.50
N LYS A 48 -52.77 17.38 -24.40
CA LYS A 48 -53.40 17.12 -25.70
C LYS A 48 -52.47 16.34 -26.62
N ILE A 49 -51.19 16.69 -26.66
CA ILE A 49 -50.17 16.02 -27.47
C ILE A 49 -49.98 14.55 -27.02
N GLU A 50 -50.03 14.29 -25.72
CA GLU A 50 -50.06 12.94 -25.14
C GLU A 50 -51.29 12.14 -25.58
N THR A 51 -52.50 12.69 -25.43
CA THR A 51 -53.72 11.99 -25.88
C THR A 51 -53.76 11.75 -27.39
N LEU A 52 -53.13 12.62 -28.20
CA LEU A 52 -52.96 12.40 -29.64
C LEU A 52 -51.97 11.25 -29.93
N TYR A 53 -50.87 11.13 -29.18
CA TYR A 53 -49.94 10.00 -29.25
C TYR A 53 -50.60 8.67 -28.86
N GLU A 54 -51.42 8.64 -27.79
CA GLU A 54 -52.20 7.47 -27.39
C GLU A 54 -53.33 7.12 -28.39
N SER A 55 -53.80 8.09 -29.18
CA SER A 55 -54.97 7.90 -30.05
C SER A 55 -54.71 6.88 -31.18
N SER A 56 -55.55 5.85 -31.24
CA SER A 56 -55.47 4.82 -32.29
C SER A 56 -55.92 5.31 -33.68
N SER A 57 -56.54 6.50 -33.73
CA SER A 57 -57.11 7.16 -34.93
C SER A 57 -56.09 7.81 -35.85
N LEU A 58 -54.95 8.28 -35.32
CA LEU A 58 -53.93 8.98 -36.12
C LEU A 58 -52.99 8.02 -36.87
N SER A 59 -52.35 8.50 -37.95
CA SER A 59 -51.37 7.68 -38.69
C SER A 59 -50.15 7.37 -37.80
N PRO A 60 -49.39 6.29 -38.09
CA PRO A 60 -48.20 5.94 -37.30
C PRO A 60 -47.16 7.07 -37.30
N SER A 61 -46.92 7.71 -38.45
CA SER A 61 -46.01 8.85 -38.59
C SER A 61 -46.47 10.07 -37.79
N THR A 62 -47.77 10.36 -37.77
CA THR A 62 -48.34 11.48 -37.00
C THR A 62 -48.18 11.26 -35.50
N ARG A 63 -48.36 10.02 -35.02
CA ARG A 63 -48.12 9.64 -33.61
C ARG A 63 -46.65 9.75 -33.21
N SER A 64 -45.73 9.27 -34.04
CA SER A 64 -44.29 9.45 -33.78
C SER A 64 -43.88 10.93 -33.77
N LEU A 65 -44.55 11.78 -34.55
CA LEU A 65 -44.30 13.23 -34.55
C LEU A 65 -44.82 13.90 -33.27
N ALA A 66 -46.01 13.51 -32.79
CA ALA A 66 -46.53 13.95 -31.48
C ALA A 66 -45.59 13.54 -30.33
N ALA A 67 -45.08 12.30 -30.36
CA ALA A 67 -44.10 11.82 -29.38
C ALA A 67 -42.78 12.61 -29.42
N LEU A 68 -42.27 12.95 -30.61
CA LEU A 68 -41.06 13.77 -30.76
C LEU A 68 -41.25 15.18 -30.16
N ILE A 69 -42.43 15.76 -30.37
CA ILE A 69 -42.80 17.09 -29.84
C ILE A 69 -42.93 17.04 -28.32
N ALA A 70 -43.66 16.06 -27.76
CA ALA A 70 -43.77 15.88 -26.32
C ALA A 70 -42.39 15.72 -25.66
N SER A 71 -41.51 14.90 -26.24
CA SER A 71 -40.14 14.70 -25.77
C SER A 71 -39.32 16.00 -25.76
N LYS A 72 -39.40 16.81 -26.82
CA LYS A 72 -38.74 18.14 -26.87
C LYS A 72 -39.28 19.11 -25.83
N VAL A 73 -40.56 19.06 -25.49
CA VAL A 73 -41.14 19.92 -24.44
C VAL A 73 -40.72 19.44 -23.04
N TYR A 74 -40.83 18.14 -22.75
CA TYR A 74 -40.36 17.57 -21.47
C TYR A 74 -38.86 17.78 -21.22
N TYR A 75 -38.04 17.76 -22.27
CA TYR A 75 -36.63 18.16 -22.19
C TYR A 75 -36.45 19.61 -21.69
N ASN A 76 -37.22 20.57 -22.22
CA ASN A 76 -37.17 21.97 -21.79
C ASN A 76 -37.75 22.17 -20.37
N LEU A 77 -38.70 21.32 -19.96
CA LEU A 77 -39.22 21.24 -18.58
C LEU A 77 -38.25 20.56 -17.60
N GLN A 78 -37.15 19.97 -18.10
CA GLN A 78 -36.13 19.21 -17.34
C GLN A 78 -36.63 17.86 -16.78
N GLU A 79 -37.74 17.34 -17.29
CA GLU A 79 -38.34 16.05 -16.93
C GLU A 79 -37.84 14.96 -17.89
N TYR A 80 -36.56 14.60 -17.73
CA TYR A 80 -35.82 13.78 -18.69
C TYR A 80 -36.27 12.31 -18.80
N ASP A 81 -36.95 11.77 -17.79
CA ASP A 81 -37.47 10.40 -17.79
C ASP A 81 -38.70 10.24 -18.71
N ASP A 82 -39.62 11.20 -18.64
CA ASP A 82 -40.76 11.28 -19.56
C ASP A 82 -40.30 11.68 -20.97
N ALA A 83 -39.35 12.63 -21.07
CA ALA A 83 -38.72 12.98 -22.35
C ALA A 83 -38.09 11.75 -23.04
N LEU A 84 -37.39 10.89 -22.31
CA LEU A 84 -36.86 9.61 -22.81
C LEU A 84 -37.99 8.68 -23.28
N THR A 85 -39.05 8.55 -22.48
CA THR A 85 -40.19 7.67 -22.80
C THR A 85 -40.88 8.07 -24.10
N PHE A 86 -41.08 9.37 -24.33
CA PHE A 86 -41.63 9.89 -25.59
C PHE A 86 -40.61 9.85 -26.75
N ALA A 87 -39.31 10.01 -26.52
CA ALA A 87 -38.28 9.80 -27.55
C ALA A 87 -38.27 8.36 -28.07
N LEU A 88 -38.43 7.37 -27.17
CA LEU A 88 -38.61 5.97 -27.52
C LEU A 88 -39.94 5.71 -28.26
N GLY A 89 -40.96 6.57 -28.08
CA GLY A 89 -42.19 6.58 -28.89
C GLY A 89 -42.02 7.18 -30.29
N ALA A 90 -41.08 8.12 -30.46
CA ALA A 90 -40.81 8.78 -31.74
C ALA A 90 -40.03 7.90 -32.75
N GLY A 91 -39.24 6.95 -32.28
CA GLY A 91 -38.59 5.91 -33.11
C GLY A 91 -37.76 6.48 -34.27
N ASP A 92 -38.13 6.14 -35.51
CA ASP A 92 -37.41 6.55 -36.72
C ASP A 92 -37.26 8.08 -36.84
N LEU A 93 -38.21 8.88 -36.33
CA LEU A 93 -38.11 10.34 -36.39
C LEU A 93 -37.02 10.89 -35.47
N PHE A 94 -36.78 10.27 -34.31
CA PHE A 94 -35.65 10.63 -33.44
C PHE A 94 -34.31 10.31 -34.12
N GLU A 95 -34.22 9.18 -34.81
CA GLU A 95 -33.06 8.80 -35.63
C GLU A 95 -32.87 9.70 -36.88
N VAL A 96 -33.91 10.38 -37.35
CA VAL A 96 -33.82 11.44 -38.38
C VAL A 96 -33.35 12.76 -37.76
N GLU A 97 -33.88 13.18 -36.61
CA GLU A 97 -33.43 14.38 -35.88
C GLU A 97 -31.93 14.27 -35.55
N ARG A 98 -31.49 13.11 -35.02
CA ARG A 98 -30.10 12.75 -34.73
C ARG A 98 -29.16 12.92 -35.92
N LYS A 99 -29.60 12.54 -37.13
CA LYS A 99 -28.82 12.67 -38.38
C LYS A 99 -28.91 14.05 -39.02
N SER A 100 -29.97 14.81 -38.70
CA SER A 100 -30.21 16.15 -39.25
C SER A 100 -29.53 17.26 -38.47
N GLY A 101 -29.18 17.04 -37.20
CA GLY A 101 -28.38 17.94 -36.38
C GLY A 101 -29.05 19.29 -36.07
N ARG A 102 -30.38 19.39 -36.17
CA ARG A 102 -31.15 20.61 -35.90
C ARG A 102 -31.13 21.04 -34.43
N SER A 103 -31.06 20.07 -33.52
CA SER A 103 -31.19 20.26 -32.07
C SER A 103 -30.14 19.44 -31.31
N PRO A 104 -28.83 19.75 -31.46
CA PRO A 104 -27.76 18.88 -30.97
C PRO A 104 -27.80 18.68 -29.45
N GLU A 105 -28.06 19.74 -28.68
CA GLU A 105 -28.09 19.73 -27.20
C GLU A 105 -29.21 18.82 -26.65
N TYR A 106 -30.39 18.83 -27.29
CA TYR A 106 -31.49 17.89 -27.00
C TYR A 106 -31.10 16.44 -27.30
N VAL A 107 -30.56 16.18 -28.50
CA VAL A 107 -30.18 14.82 -28.91
C VAL A 107 -29.07 14.25 -28.03
N GLU A 108 -28.06 15.05 -27.68
CA GLU A 108 -26.97 14.66 -26.78
C GLU A 108 -27.49 14.33 -25.38
N THR A 109 -28.33 15.20 -24.81
CA THR A 109 -28.90 14.98 -23.45
C THR A 109 -29.80 13.74 -23.40
N ILE A 110 -30.67 13.53 -24.39
CA ILE A 110 -31.52 12.33 -24.46
C ILE A 110 -30.67 11.07 -24.67
N ILE A 111 -29.60 11.12 -25.48
CA ILE A 111 -28.70 9.98 -25.65
C ILE A 111 -27.94 9.65 -24.36
N SER A 112 -27.45 10.64 -23.62
CA SER A 112 -26.84 10.41 -22.29
C SER A 112 -27.85 9.74 -21.35
N LYS A 113 -29.09 10.25 -21.29
CA LYS A 113 -30.16 9.68 -20.47
C LYS A 113 -30.58 8.27 -20.91
N CYS A 114 -30.59 7.97 -22.22
CA CYS A 114 -30.77 6.60 -22.73
C CYS A 114 -29.69 5.65 -22.17
N ILE A 115 -28.43 6.08 -22.19
CA ILE A 115 -27.28 5.28 -21.74
C ILE A 115 -27.36 5.06 -20.23
N ASP A 116 -27.60 6.11 -19.44
CA ASP A 116 -27.76 6.03 -17.97
C ASP A 116 -28.89 5.08 -17.57
N THR A 117 -30.08 5.23 -18.16
CA THR A 117 -31.24 4.36 -17.87
C THR A 117 -30.97 2.90 -18.30
N TYR A 118 -30.34 2.67 -19.45
CA TYR A 118 -29.98 1.32 -19.89
C TYR A 118 -28.94 0.66 -18.98
N ILE A 119 -27.93 1.40 -18.50
CA ILE A 119 -26.96 0.89 -17.53
C ILE A 119 -27.68 0.55 -16.22
N ALA A 120 -28.57 1.42 -15.73
CA ALA A 120 -29.36 1.16 -14.53
C ALA A 120 -30.25 -0.10 -14.65
N GLU A 121 -30.97 -0.26 -15.76
CA GLU A 121 -31.76 -1.47 -16.04
C GLU A 121 -30.89 -2.72 -16.15
N ARG A 122 -29.70 -2.63 -16.80
CA ARG A 122 -28.76 -3.75 -16.93
C ARG A 122 -28.17 -4.19 -15.59
N VAL A 123 -27.83 -3.25 -14.71
CA VAL A 123 -27.24 -3.50 -13.38
C VAL A 123 -28.29 -3.94 -12.35
N ALA A 124 -29.57 -3.62 -12.57
CA ALA A 124 -30.67 -4.07 -11.73
C ALA A 124 -31.16 -5.50 -12.05
N LEU A 125 -30.73 -6.10 -13.16
CA LEU A 125 -31.06 -7.47 -13.52
C LEU A 125 -30.14 -8.49 -12.83
N PRO A 126 -30.67 -9.64 -12.36
CA PRO A 126 -29.82 -10.75 -11.92
C PRO A 126 -28.87 -11.24 -13.01
N ASP A 127 -27.70 -11.74 -12.62
CA ASP A 127 -26.73 -12.33 -13.54
C ASP A 127 -27.37 -13.57 -14.20
N PRO A 128 -27.44 -13.70 -15.54
CA PRO A 128 -28.11 -14.82 -16.21
C PRO A 128 -27.36 -16.16 -16.08
N ASP A 129 -26.25 -16.18 -15.35
CA ASP A 129 -25.42 -17.33 -15.03
C ASP A 129 -25.43 -17.68 -13.52
N ASP A 130 -26.25 -17.00 -12.71
CA ASP A 130 -26.42 -17.34 -11.28
C ASP A 130 -27.35 -18.56 -11.14
N ASP A 131 -26.76 -19.71 -10.78
CA ASP A 131 -27.40 -21.03 -10.62
C ASP A 131 -28.63 -21.05 -9.69
N GLY A 132 -28.83 -20.00 -8.89
CA GLY A 132 -30.00 -19.85 -8.01
C GLY A 132 -31.26 -19.24 -8.66
N THR A 133 -31.19 -18.68 -9.88
CA THR A 133 -32.26 -17.82 -10.41
C THR A 133 -33.22 -18.49 -11.41
N ASP A 134 -34.52 -18.47 -11.07
CA ASP A 134 -35.59 -18.96 -11.97
C ASP A 134 -35.72 -17.99 -13.16
N ALA A 135 -35.37 -18.45 -14.37
CA ALA A 135 -35.29 -17.68 -15.63
C ALA A 135 -36.62 -17.05 -16.12
N LYS A 136 -37.67 -17.07 -15.29
CA LYS A 136 -38.94 -16.37 -15.46
C LYS A 136 -38.96 -14.96 -14.86
N THR A 137 -37.91 -14.61 -14.09
CA THR A 137 -37.81 -13.34 -13.34
C THR A 137 -36.88 -12.32 -14.01
N ALA A 138 -36.40 -12.62 -15.22
CA ALA A 138 -35.65 -11.67 -16.03
C ALA A 138 -36.58 -10.59 -16.59
N GLY A 139 -36.45 -9.36 -16.09
CA GLY A 139 -37.13 -8.20 -16.66
C GLY A 139 -36.65 -7.96 -18.09
N SER A 140 -37.59 -7.83 -19.04
CA SER A 140 -37.26 -7.50 -20.42
C SER A 140 -37.02 -6.00 -20.57
N ILE A 141 -35.78 -5.61 -20.82
CA ILE A 141 -35.40 -4.26 -21.28
C ILE A 141 -36.20 -3.90 -22.53
N ASP A 142 -36.56 -2.62 -22.69
CA ASP A 142 -37.28 -2.16 -23.87
C ASP A 142 -36.44 -2.40 -25.15
N PRO A 143 -36.93 -3.18 -26.14
CA PRO A 143 -36.19 -3.47 -27.36
C PRO A 143 -35.89 -2.21 -28.19
N ARG A 144 -36.63 -1.12 -28.00
CA ARG A 144 -36.38 0.19 -28.62
C ARG A 144 -35.13 0.84 -28.03
N LEU A 145 -34.97 0.80 -26.70
CA LEU A 145 -33.81 1.30 -25.98
C LEU A 145 -32.54 0.53 -26.37
N GLN A 146 -32.63 -0.81 -26.40
CA GLN A 146 -31.55 -1.66 -26.92
C GLN A 146 -31.24 -1.32 -28.39
N GLY A 147 -32.25 -1.09 -29.23
CA GLY A 147 -32.08 -0.75 -30.64
C GLY A 147 -31.27 0.53 -30.88
N ILE A 148 -31.59 1.62 -30.17
CA ILE A 148 -30.84 2.89 -30.25
C ILE A 148 -29.40 2.69 -29.80
N ILE A 149 -29.18 1.97 -28.70
CA ILE A 149 -27.86 1.74 -28.11
C ILE A 149 -27.00 0.81 -28.98
N GLU A 150 -27.58 -0.20 -29.63
CA GLU A 150 -26.88 -0.93 -30.69
C GLU A 150 -26.58 -0.07 -31.91
N GLY A 151 -27.42 0.92 -32.23
CA GLY A 151 -27.12 1.93 -33.24
C GLY A 151 -25.90 2.80 -32.88
N ILE A 152 -25.81 3.25 -31.64
CA ILE A 152 -24.64 3.96 -31.07
C ILE A 152 -23.39 3.07 -31.17
N PHE A 153 -23.41 1.87 -30.57
CA PHE A 153 -22.27 0.94 -30.63
C PHE A 153 -21.80 0.65 -32.06
N ARG A 154 -22.71 0.52 -33.04
CA ARG A 154 -22.33 0.31 -34.46
C ARG A 154 -21.63 1.54 -35.04
N ALA A 155 -22.15 2.75 -34.78
CA ALA A 155 -21.56 3.99 -35.25
C ALA A 155 -20.14 4.18 -34.69
N ASP A 156 -19.94 4.04 -33.38
CA ASP A 156 -18.66 4.29 -32.71
C ASP A 156 -17.57 3.29 -33.15
N ILE A 157 -17.97 2.04 -33.39
CA ILE A 157 -17.09 0.96 -33.84
C ILE A 157 -16.73 1.11 -35.34
N ASP A 158 -17.54 1.81 -36.13
CA ASP A 158 -17.28 2.15 -37.54
C ASP A 158 -16.58 3.52 -37.73
N THR A 159 -16.69 4.47 -36.79
CA THR A 159 -15.85 5.70 -36.75
C THR A 159 -14.46 5.43 -36.20
N GLY A 160 -14.30 4.42 -35.34
CA GLY A 160 -13.02 3.98 -34.78
C GLY A 160 -12.72 4.50 -33.37
N GLU A 161 -13.67 5.14 -32.69
CA GLU A 161 -13.49 5.65 -31.32
C GLU A 161 -13.68 4.55 -30.26
N TYR A 162 -12.86 3.50 -30.30
CA TYR A 162 -13.08 2.28 -29.51
C TYR A 162 -13.12 2.43 -27.98
N LYS A 163 -12.73 3.56 -27.40
CA LYS A 163 -12.71 3.75 -25.93
C LYS A 163 -14.08 4.00 -25.32
N GLN A 164 -14.94 4.80 -25.97
CA GLN A 164 -16.30 5.08 -25.46
C GLN A 164 -17.23 3.86 -25.46
N PRO A 165 -17.41 3.11 -26.56
CA PRO A 165 -18.28 1.93 -26.57
C PRO A 165 -17.75 0.82 -25.65
N LEU A 166 -16.44 0.79 -25.38
CA LEU A 166 -15.79 -0.14 -24.47
C LEU A 166 -16.04 0.22 -22.99
N GLY A 167 -16.09 1.52 -22.64
CA GLY A 167 -16.54 1.99 -21.33
C GLY A 167 -18.00 1.63 -21.07
N VAL A 168 -18.91 2.05 -21.97
CA VAL A 168 -20.35 1.77 -21.84
C VAL A 168 -20.64 0.26 -21.82
N ALA A 169 -19.87 -0.57 -22.54
CA ALA A 169 -20.00 -2.04 -22.49
C ALA A 169 -19.48 -2.67 -21.19
N LEU A 170 -18.52 -2.05 -20.50
CA LEU A 170 -18.06 -2.48 -19.16
C LEU A 170 -19.03 -2.06 -18.05
N GLU A 171 -19.75 -0.94 -18.24
CA GLU A 171 -20.77 -0.46 -17.31
C GLU A 171 -22.09 -1.24 -17.47
N SER A 172 -22.57 -1.43 -18.70
CA SER A 172 -23.79 -2.20 -19.02
C SER A 172 -23.62 -3.73 -19.00
N SER A 173 -22.47 -4.25 -18.53
CA SER A 173 -22.12 -5.67 -18.47
C SER A 173 -22.40 -6.44 -19.78
N ARG A 174 -21.78 -5.99 -20.88
CA ARG A 174 -22.01 -6.46 -22.27
C ARG A 174 -20.76 -7.08 -22.90
N PHE A 175 -20.57 -8.37 -22.65
CA PHE A 175 -19.40 -9.15 -23.11
C PHE A 175 -19.31 -9.25 -24.65
N ASP A 176 -20.45 -9.33 -25.32
CA ASP A 176 -20.60 -9.39 -26.78
C ASP A 176 -19.99 -8.17 -27.49
N ILE A 177 -20.21 -6.97 -26.95
CA ILE A 177 -19.64 -5.73 -27.48
C ILE A 177 -18.13 -5.69 -27.24
N ILE A 178 -17.65 -6.08 -26.05
CA ILE A 178 -16.22 -6.15 -25.72
C ILE A 178 -15.50 -7.11 -26.69
N GLN A 179 -16.04 -8.31 -26.92
CA GLN A 179 -15.51 -9.27 -27.88
C GLN A 179 -15.50 -8.70 -29.31
N ARG A 180 -16.54 -7.97 -29.72
CA ARG A 180 -16.64 -7.34 -31.05
C ARG A 180 -15.66 -6.18 -31.27
N VAL A 181 -15.37 -5.40 -30.23
CA VAL A 181 -14.37 -4.32 -30.28
C VAL A 181 -12.95 -4.90 -30.37
N LEU A 182 -12.59 -5.79 -29.43
CA LEU A 182 -11.23 -6.33 -29.33
C LEU A 182 -10.85 -7.25 -30.50
N SER A 183 -11.83 -7.89 -31.15
CA SER A 183 -11.59 -8.66 -32.38
C SER A 183 -11.46 -7.81 -33.65
N ARG A 184 -11.86 -6.52 -33.62
CA ARG A 184 -11.58 -5.56 -34.71
C ARG A 184 -10.21 -4.89 -34.57
N SER A 185 -9.80 -4.48 -33.36
CA SER A 185 -8.50 -3.86 -33.11
C SER A 185 -7.84 -4.39 -31.82
N PRO A 186 -6.95 -5.39 -31.92
CA PRO A 186 -6.19 -5.93 -30.77
C PRO A 186 -4.99 -5.03 -30.44
N ASP A 187 -5.25 -3.78 -30.06
CA ASP A 187 -4.21 -2.83 -29.64
C ASP A 187 -3.86 -3.01 -28.16
N ALA A 188 -2.56 -3.01 -27.85
CA ALA A 188 -2.08 -3.13 -26.47
C ALA A 188 -2.61 -2.01 -25.55
N ASP A 189 -2.71 -0.77 -26.06
CA ASP A 189 -3.26 0.36 -25.32
C ASP A 189 -4.74 0.15 -24.95
N LEU A 190 -5.55 -0.42 -25.86
CA LEU A 190 -6.96 -0.73 -25.60
C LEU A 190 -7.10 -1.86 -24.58
N LEU A 191 -6.31 -2.94 -24.72
CA LEU A 191 -6.29 -4.05 -23.76
C LEU A 191 -5.84 -3.59 -22.36
N SER A 192 -4.86 -2.67 -22.29
CA SER A 192 -4.43 -2.07 -21.02
C SER A 192 -5.52 -1.20 -20.37
N TYR A 193 -6.33 -0.51 -21.18
CA TYR A 193 -7.47 0.30 -20.73
C TYR A 193 -8.62 -0.57 -20.20
N VAL A 194 -8.92 -1.71 -20.84
CA VAL A 194 -9.86 -2.69 -20.26
C VAL A 194 -9.33 -3.22 -18.92
N LEU A 195 -8.03 -3.57 -18.85
CA LEU A 195 -7.44 -4.11 -17.63
C LEU A 195 -7.37 -3.09 -16.49
N SER A 196 -7.16 -1.80 -16.77
CA SER A 196 -7.22 -0.75 -15.75
C SER A 196 -8.66 -0.55 -15.27
N ALA A 197 -9.62 -0.36 -16.20
CA ALA A 197 -11.04 -0.23 -15.90
C ALA A 197 -11.59 -1.41 -15.06
N LEU A 198 -11.23 -2.66 -15.39
CA LEU A 198 -11.58 -3.87 -14.62
C LEU A 198 -11.02 -3.93 -13.19
N THR A 199 -10.09 -3.04 -12.83
CA THR A 199 -9.42 -3.00 -11.52
C THR A 199 -9.61 -1.69 -10.75
N GLU A 200 -10.13 -0.66 -11.41
CA GLU A 200 -10.35 0.69 -10.90
C GLU A 200 -11.84 1.09 -10.89
N HIS A 201 -12.62 0.68 -11.91
CA HIS A 201 -14.00 1.13 -12.13
C HIS A 201 -15.09 0.07 -11.93
N THR A 202 -14.76 -1.24 -11.92
CA THR A 202 -15.73 -2.33 -11.66
C THR A 202 -16.11 -2.46 -10.18
N VAL A 203 -16.44 -1.33 -9.56
CA VAL A 203 -16.87 -1.18 -8.16
C VAL A 203 -18.40 -1.00 -8.08
N SER A 204 -19.01 -0.52 -9.16
CA SER A 204 -20.46 -0.31 -9.30
C SER A 204 -21.21 -1.48 -9.96
N ASN A 205 -20.52 -2.53 -10.40
CA ASN A 205 -21.11 -3.69 -11.06
C ASN A 205 -21.12 -4.90 -10.10
N PRO A 206 -22.29 -5.47 -9.72
CA PRO A 206 -22.36 -6.59 -8.76
C PRO A 206 -21.89 -7.93 -9.35
N HIS A 207 -21.71 -7.99 -10.68
CA HIS A 207 -21.48 -9.20 -11.45
C HIS A 207 -20.01 -9.66 -11.44
N VAL A 208 -19.63 -10.41 -10.39
CA VAL A 208 -18.30 -11.05 -10.27
C VAL A 208 -18.01 -11.94 -11.49
N HIS A 209 -19.00 -12.70 -11.96
CA HIS A 209 -18.89 -13.60 -13.10
C HIS A 209 -18.67 -12.87 -14.43
N PHE A 210 -19.25 -11.68 -14.62
CA PHE A 210 -18.98 -10.85 -15.81
C PHE A 210 -17.49 -10.46 -15.87
N ARG A 211 -16.92 -9.97 -14.76
CA ARG A 211 -15.48 -9.66 -14.67
C ARG A 211 -14.62 -10.90 -14.95
N GLU A 212 -14.96 -12.04 -14.37
CA GLU A 212 -14.26 -13.32 -14.56
C GLU A 212 -14.23 -13.74 -16.04
N LYS A 213 -15.37 -13.62 -16.75
CA LYS A 213 -15.49 -13.88 -18.18
C LYS A 213 -14.64 -12.93 -19.04
N VAL A 214 -14.65 -11.62 -18.77
CA VAL A 214 -13.81 -10.66 -19.50
C VAL A 214 -12.31 -10.92 -19.24
N LEU A 215 -11.92 -11.20 -17.99
CA LEU A 215 -10.52 -11.54 -17.64
C LEU A 215 -10.03 -12.81 -18.36
N ARG A 216 -10.83 -13.89 -18.42
CA ARG A 216 -10.48 -15.09 -19.19
C ARG A 216 -10.36 -14.81 -20.69
N TYR A 217 -11.19 -13.93 -21.25
CA TYR A 217 -11.09 -13.55 -22.67
C TYR A 217 -9.82 -12.72 -22.96
N LEU A 218 -9.50 -11.75 -22.09
CA LEU A 218 -8.25 -10.97 -22.18
C LEU A 218 -7.01 -11.88 -22.09
N LEU A 219 -7.03 -12.90 -21.23
CA LEU A 219 -5.93 -13.86 -21.07
C LEU A 219 -5.56 -14.57 -22.38
N GLY A 220 -6.53 -14.82 -23.26
CA GLY A 220 -6.29 -15.37 -24.60
C GLY A 220 -5.74 -14.35 -25.62
N LEU A 221 -6.02 -13.06 -25.43
CA LEU A 221 -5.61 -11.99 -26.35
C LEU A 221 -4.19 -11.46 -26.08
N PHE A 222 -3.81 -11.22 -24.83
CA PHE A 222 -2.47 -10.67 -24.51
C PHE A 222 -1.29 -11.47 -25.09
N PRO A 223 -1.28 -12.82 -25.09
CA PRO A 223 -0.23 -13.62 -25.71
C PRO A 223 -0.23 -13.61 -27.26
N SER A 224 -1.33 -13.20 -27.90
CA SER A 224 -1.46 -13.14 -29.36
C SER A 224 -0.90 -11.86 -29.99
N LEU A 225 -0.52 -10.88 -29.17
CA LEU A 225 0.02 -9.60 -29.61
C LEU A 225 1.41 -9.75 -30.27
N PRO A 226 1.77 -8.88 -31.25
CA PRO A 226 3.11 -8.87 -31.85
C PRO A 226 4.26 -8.65 -30.85
N THR A 227 3.95 -8.04 -29.71
CA THR A 227 4.80 -7.98 -28.51
C THR A 227 3.95 -8.37 -27.31
N PRO A 228 4.01 -9.62 -26.82
CA PRO A 228 3.17 -10.09 -25.72
C PRO A 228 3.54 -9.42 -24.40
N ASP A 229 2.56 -8.83 -23.71
CA ASP A 229 2.73 -8.26 -22.38
C ASP A 229 2.44 -9.30 -21.28
N TYR A 230 3.47 -10.08 -20.96
CA TYR A 230 3.44 -11.08 -19.90
C TYR A 230 3.20 -10.51 -18.50
N PHE A 231 3.45 -9.21 -18.25
CA PHE A 231 3.17 -8.61 -16.95
C PHE A 231 1.65 -8.39 -16.77
N SER A 232 0.97 -7.85 -17.79
CA SER A 232 -0.50 -7.79 -17.80
C SER A 232 -1.14 -9.19 -17.74
N THR A 233 -0.58 -10.18 -18.43
CA THR A 233 -0.99 -11.59 -18.31
C THR A 233 -0.86 -12.11 -16.86
N THR A 234 0.26 -11.82 -16.18
CA THR A 234 0.47 -12.23 -14.78
C THR A 234 -0.55 -11.56 -13.84
N ARG A 235 -0.83 -10.27 -14.03
CA ARG A 235 -1.87 -9.54 -13.28
C ARG A 235 -3.26 -10.16 -13.50
N ILE A 236 -3.59 -10.62 -14.71
CA ILE A 236 -4.87 -11.30 -14.99
C ILE A 236 -4.94 -12.67 -14.29
N LEU A 237 -3.88 -13.48 -14.33
CA LEU A 237 -3.83 -14.77 -13.63
C LEU A 237 -4.04 -14.60 -12.11
N LEU A 238 -3.41 -13.59 -11.50
CA LEU A 238 -3.61 -13.23 -10.09
C LEU A 238 -5.03 -12.74 -9.79
N LEU A 239 -5.66 -11.98 -10.69
CA LEU A 239 -7.02 -11.47 -10.53
C LEU A 239 -8.12 -12.51 -10.75
N LEU A 240 -7.78 -13.64 -11.40
CA LEU A 240 -8.61 -14.84 -11.55
C LEU A 240 -8.38 -15.87 -10.43
N ASN A 241 -7.20 -15.88 -9.79
CA ASN A 241 -6.79 -16.84 -8.76
C ASN A 241 -6.88 -18.33 -9.23
N ASP A 242 -6.79 -18.57 -10.54
CA ASP A 242 -6.91 -19.90 -11.14
C ASP A 242 -5.53 -20.58 -11.28
N ALA A 243 -5.25 -21.50 -10.35
CA ALA A 243 -3.96 -22.20 -10.31
C ALA A 243 -3.73 -23.11 -11.53
N ALA A 244 -4.78 -23.62 -12.17
CA ALA A 244 -4.66 -24.51 -13.34
C ALA A 244 -4.30 -23.71 -14.61
N LEU A 245 -4.91 -22.53 -14.81
CA LEU A 245 -4.52 -21.60 -15.87
C LEU A 245 -3.10 -21.05 -15.65
N ALA A 246 -2.70 -20.76 -14.41
CA ALA A 246 -1.34 -20.34 -14.10
C ALA A 246 -0.30 -21.44 -14.32
N SER A 247 -0.56 -22.67 -13.85
CA SER A 247 0.39 -23.78 -13.96
C SER A 247 0.54 -24.31 -15.39
N SER A 248 -0.50 -24.23 -16.23
CA SER A 248 -0.41 -24.54 -17.67
C SER A 248 0.40 -23.48 -18.42
N PHE A 249 0.11 -22.19 -18.25
CA PHE A 249 0.84 -21.13 -18.93
C PHE A 249 2.34 -21.09 -18.57
N LEU A 250 2.70 -21.44 -17.32
CA LEU A 250 4.10 -21.60 -16.91
C LEU A 250 4.79 -22.77 -17.63
N LYS A 251 4.11 -23.89 -17.90
CA LYS A 251 4.66 -25.04 -18.64
C LYS A 251 4.94 -24.67 -20.10
N ASP A 252 3.97 -24.06 -20.78
CA ASP A 252 4.09 -23.61 -22.18
C ASP A 252 5.30 -22.68 -22.41
N LEU A 253 5.59 -21.81 -21.43
CA LEU A 253 6.76 -20.91 -21.46
C LEU A 253 8.09 -21.59 -21.12
N THR A 254 8.10 -22.65 -20.31
CA THR A 254 9.33 -23.39 -19.98
C THR A 254 9.74 -24.41 -21.04
N GLU A 255 8.77 -25.12 -21.61
CA GLU A 255 8.98 -26.12 -22.67
C GLU A 255 9.34 -25.45 -24.01
N SER A 256 9.01 -24.16 -24.15
CA SER A 256 9.48 -23.31 -25.25
C SER A 256 11.01 -23.23 -25.30
N LYS A 257 11.60 -23.70 -26.41
CA LYS A 257 13.06 -23.65 -26.71
C LYS A 257 13.63 -22.23 -26.96
N GLN A 258 13.00 -21.18 -26.43
CA GLN A 258 13.43 -19.79 -26.59
C GLN A 258 13.85 -19.26 -25.22
N GLU A 259 15.13 -18.95 -25.04
CA GLU A 259 15.69 -18.46 -23.77
C GLU A 259 14.90 -17.26 -23.22
N GLU A 260 14.49 -16.32 -24.07
CA GLU A 260 13.65 -15.18 -23.68
C GLU A 260 12.34 -15.61 -22.98
N LYS A 261 11.68 -16.69 -23.43
CA LYS A 261 10.44 -17.21 -22.81
C LYS A 261 10.70 -17.92 -21.49
N GLN A 262 11.80 -18.65 -21.38
CA GLN A 262 12.19 -19.31 -20.13
C GLN A 262 12.53 -18.27 -19.06
N LEU A 263 13.23 -17.19 -19.43
CA LEU A 263 13.51 -16.07 -18.54
C LEU A 263 12.25 -15.24 -18.21
N VAL A 264 11.28 -15.13 -19.13
CA VAL A 264 9.93 -14.60 -18.83
C VAL A 264 9.23 -15.47 -17.78
N ALA A 265 9.26 -16.80 -17.88
CA ALA A 265 8.64 -17.69 -16.90
C ALA A 265 9.22 -17.47 -15.48
N LEU A 266 10.54 -17.25 -15.37
CA LEU A 266 11.18 -16.87 -14.10
C LEU A 266 10.65 -15.52 -13.58
N GLN A 267 10.53 -14.49 -14.44
CA GLN A 267 9.95 -13.19 -14.04
C GLN A 267 8.49 -13.34 -13.60
N MET A 268 7.68 -14.13 -14.31
CA MET A 268 6.29 -14.38 -13.93
C MET A 268 6.23 -15.07 -12.56
N ALA A 269 7.09 -16.05 -12.28
CA ALA A 269 7.16 -16.67 -10.96
C ALA A 269 7.53 -15.67 -9.85
N PHE A 270 8.49 -14.75 -10.08
CA PHE A 270 8.77 -13.67 -9.13
C PHE A 270 7.58 -12.73 -8.93
N ASP A 271 6.91 -12.31 -10.00
CA ASP A 271 5.75 -11.40 -9.97
C ASP A 271 4.52 -12.04 -9.28
N LEU A 272 4.31 -13.36 -9.47
CA LEU A 272 3.32 -14.16 -8.75
C LEU A 272 3.64 -14.24 -7.25
N VAL A 273 4.91 -14.41 -6.87
CA VAL A 273 5.35 -14.56 -5.47
C VAL A 273 5.36 -13.25 -4.69
N ASP A 274 5.39 -12.10 -5.37
CA ASP A 274 5.25 -10.76 -4.78
C ASP A 274 3.77 -10.38 -4.52
N SER A 275 2.80 -11.16 -5.02
CA SER A 275 1.38 -10.76 -5.09
C SER A 275 0.32 -11.85 -4.78
N GLY A 276 0.64 -13.14 -4.90
CA GLY A 276 -0.30 -14.26 -4.73
C GLY A 276 -0.50 -14.70 -3.27
N THR A 277 -1.55 -15.50 -3.03
CA THR A 277 -1.77 -16.17 -1.73
C THR A 277 -0.92 -17.44 -1.61
N GLN A 278 -0.66 -17.92 -0.39
CA GLN A 278 0.07 -19.19 -0.18
C GLN A 278 -0.69 -20.36 -0.79
N GLU A 279 -1.98 -20.51 -0.47
CA GLU A 279 -2.86 -21.51 -1.07
C GLU A 279 -2.72 -21.59 -2.61
N PHE A 280 -2.77 -20.44 -3.31
CA PHE A 280 -2.57 -20.39 -4.77
C PHE A 280 -1.17 -20.84 -5.19
N LEU A 281 -0.12 -20.35 -4.52
CA LEU A 281 1.27 -20.68 -4.85
C LEU A 281 1.60 -22.16 -4.59
N ASP A 282 1.09 -22.73 -3.50
CA ASP A 282 1.24 -24.16 -3.16
C ASP A 282 0.44 -25.07 -4.12
N LEU A 283 -0.77 -24.65 -4.52
CA LEU A 283 -1.52 -25.32 -5.59
C LEU A 283 -0.74 -25.30 -6.92
N VAL A 284 -0.18 -24.17 -7.35
CA VAL A 284 0.64 -24.08 -8.56
C VAL A 284 1.93 -24.93 -8.44
N LYS A 285 2.62 -24.87 -7.31
CA LYS A 285 3.80 -25.70 -6.95
C LYS A 285 3.50 -27.20 -7.02
N SER A 286 2.31 -27.63 -6.61
CA SER A 286 1.87 -29.03 -6.70
C SER A 286 1.58 -29.50 -8.13
N GLN A 287 1.06 -28.61 -8.99
CA GLN A 287 0.64 -28.92 -10.36
C GLN A 287 1.78 -28.88 -11.41
N ILE A 288 2.93 -28.30 -11.05
CA ILE A 288 4.16 -28.31 -11.88
C ILE A 288 4.88 -29.65 -11.71
N PRO A 289 5.44 -30.28 -12.77
CA PRO A 289 6.11 -31.58 -12.67
C PRO A 289 7.19 -31.67 -11.59
N GLY A 290 7.36 -32.87 -11.03
CA GLY A 290 8.43 -33.18 -10.07
C GLY A 290 9.80 -33.34 -10.72
N PRO A 291 10.90 -33.31 -9.94
CA PRO A 291 12.27 -33.44 -10.44
C PRO A 291 12.63 -34.90 -10.78
N SER A 292 11.86 -35.56 -11.66
CA SER A 292 11.94 -37.02 -11.86
C SER A 292 11.78 -37.53 -13.29
N GLU A 293 11.69 -36.65 -14.31
CA GLU A 293 11.87 -37.04 -15.72
C GLU A 293 12.94 -36.14 -16.38
N GLU A 294 13.75 -36.71 -17.27
CA GLU A 294 15.13 -36.26 -17.53
C GLU A 294 15.26 -34.94 -18.32
N GLY A 295 16.34 -34.19 -18.07
CA GLY A 295 16.80 -33.06 -18.91
C GLY A 295 16.05 -31.73 -18.73
N ALA A 296 14.73 -31.73 -18.53
CA ALA A 296 13.96 -30.50 -18.24
C ALA A 296 14.03 -30.04 -16.76
N GLN A 297 14.69 -30.85 -15.92
CA GLN A 297 14.59 -30.80 -14.45
C GLN A 297 15.04 -29.46 -13.85
N ASP A 298 16.16 -28.90 -14.31
CA ASP A 298 16.73 -27.67 -13.73
C ASP A 298 15.80 -26.45 -13.86
N ALA A 299 15.08 -26.33 -14.97
CA ALA A 299 14.17 -25.20 -15.19
C ALA A 299 12.95 -25.26 -14.26
N PHE A 300 12.33 -26.43 -14.14
CA PHE A 300 11.21 -26.65 -13.23
C PHE A 300 11.64 -26.63 -11.75
N ALA A 301 12.85 -27.10 -11.43
CA ALA A 301 13.42 -27.02 -10.08
C ALA A 301 13.70 -25.56 -9.66
N LYS A 302 14.30 -24.73 -10.54
CA LYS A 302 14.46 -23.28 -10.30
C LYS A 302 13.11 -22.60 -10.06
N LEU A 303 12.10 -22.89 -10.88
CA LEU A 303 10.76 -22.33 -10.70
C LEU A 303 10.10 -22.76 -9.39
N ARG A 304 10.23 -24.03 -8.98
CA ARG A 304 9.74 -24.51 -7.69
C ARG A 304 10.37 -23.77 -6.51
N ARG A 305 11.68 -23.45 -6.56
CA ARG A 305 12.36 -22.63 -5.52
C ARG A 305 11.89 -21.17 -5.52
N ILE A 306 11.69 -20.57 -6.69
CA ILE A 306 11.14 -19.21 -6.80
C ILE A 306 9.71 -19.17 -6.24
N LEU A 307 8.86 -20.15 -6.58
CA LEU A 307 7.46 -20.24 -6.12
C LEU A 307 7.34 -20.50 -4.61
N ALA A 308 8.26 -21.27 -4.01
CA ALA A 308 8.41 -21.34 -2.55
C ALA A 308 8.89 -20.01 -1.93
N GLY A 309 9.48 -19.12 -2.75
CA GLY A 309 9.87 -17.77 -2.38
C GLY A 309 11.19 -17.65 -1.61
N GLU A 310 11.86 -18.76 -1.31
CA GLU A 310 13.13 -18.80 -0.58
C GLU A 310 14.18 -17.89 -1.23
N GLU A 311 14.40 -18.06 -2.54
CA GLU A 311 15.32 -17.27 -3.37
C GLU A 311 14.96 -15.77 -3.31
N SER A 312 13.67 -15.44 -3.41
CA SER A 312 13.17 -14.05 -3.36
C SER A 312 13.44 -13.39 -2.01
N VAL A 313 13.30 -14.13 -0.91
CA VAL A 313 13.61 -13.62 0.45
C VAL A 313 15.12 -13.52 0.68
N ALA A 314 15.91 -14.47 0.19
CA ALA A 314 17.37 -14.42 0.27
C ALA A 314 17.94 -13.19 -0.46
N LEU A 315 17.42 -12.88 -1.66
CA LEU A 315 17.81 -11.70 -2.42
C LEU A 315 17.49 -10.38 -1.69
N TYR A 316 16.29 -10.26 -1.10
CA TYR A 316 15.94 -9.06 -0.31
C TYR A 316 16.73 -8.97 1.01
N LEU A 317 16.99 -10.10 1.68
CA LEU A 317 17.82 -10.16 2.89
C LEU A 317 19.23 -9.66 2.61
N GLU A 318 19.85 -10.12 1.52
CA GLU A 318 21.21 -9.73 1.14
C GLU A 318 21.28 -8.24 0.77
N PHE A 319 20.29 -7.73 0.03
CA PHE A 319 20.13 -6.29 -0.22
C PHE A 319 20.05 -5.46 1.07
N LEU A 320 19.28 -5.90 2.08
CA LEU A 320 19.11 -5.19 3.35
C LEU A 320 20.35 -5.21 4.25
N LYS A 321 21.13 -6.32 4.23
CA LYS A 321 22.45 -6.38 4.90
C LYS A 321 23.42 -5.37 4.28
N GLN A 322 23.63 -5.45 2.96
CA GLN A 322 24.68 -4.70 2.25
C GLN A 322 24.43 -3.18 2.31
N ASN A 323 23.17 -2.75 2.27
CA ASN A 323 22.79 -1.33 2.24
C ASN A 323 22.33 -0.79 3.62
N ASN A 324 22.78 -1.36 4.74
CA ASN A 324 22.33 -0.95 6.07
C ASN A 324 22.80 0.47 6.45
N HIS A 325 21.92 1.47 6.27
CA HIS A 325 22.15 2.87 6.66
C HIS A 325 21.35 3.29 7.91
N THR A 326 21.19 2.37 8.88
CA THR A 326 20.71 2.72 10.23
C THR A 326 21.67 3.66 10.97
N ASP A 327 21.13 4.50 11.85
CA ASP A 327 21.90 5.49 12.61
C ASP A 327 21.93 5.12 14.11
N MET A 328 23.07 4.63 14.60
CA MET A 328 23.21 4.18 15.98
C MET A 328 23.18 5.33 16.99
N LEU A 329 23.50 6.56 16.57
CA LEU A 329 23.46 7.72 17.45
C LEU A 329 22.02 8.12 17.77
N ILE A 330 21.09 7.92 16.84
CA ILE A 330 19.64 8.08 17.09
C ILE A 330 19.19 7.14 18.21
N LEU A 331 19.48 5.83 18.10
CA LEU A 331 19.08 4.85 19.12
C LEU A 331 19.74 5.11 20.48
N LYS A 332 21.02 5.53 20.51
CA LYS A 332 21.73 5.86 21.75
C LYS A 332 21.15 7.12 22.42
N ASN A 333 20.90 8.19 21.68
CA ASN A 333 20.23 9.40 22.20
C ASN A 333 18.84 9.11 22.78
N THR A 334 18.04 8.29 22.08
CA THR A 334 16.69 7.93 22.52
C THR A 334 16.71 6.99 23.73
N LYS A 335 17.67 6.05 23.80
CA LYS A 335 17.93 5.24 24.99
C LYS A 335 18.24 6.10 26.22
N ASP A 336 19.13 7.08 26.08
CA ASP A 336 19.59 7.89 27.22
C ASP A 336 18.54 8.92 27.69
N ALA A 337 17.58 9.29 26.83
CA ALA A 337 16.42 10.12 27.18
C ALA A 337 15.25 9.35 27.83
N LEU A 338 15.19 8.02 27.63
CA LEU A 338 14.09 7.16 28.08
C LEU A 338 14.44 6.39 29.35
N GLU A 339 13.53 6.37 30.32
CA GLU A 339 13.80 5.76 31.62
C GLU A 339 13.64 4.23 31.56
N ALA A 340 14.77 3.52 31.52
CA ALA A 340 14.88 2.06 31.34
C ALA A 340 14.16 1.16 32.38
N ARG A 341 13.54 1.75 33.42
CA ARG A 341 12.67 1.04 34.38
C ARG A 341 11.17 1.09 34.00
N SER A 342 10.79 1.95 33.06
CA SER A 342 9.43 2.04 32.54
C SER A 342 9.23 0.99 31.44
N SER A 343 8.33 0.03 31.70
CA SER A 343 7.96 -1.02 30.74
C SER A 343 7.48 -0.43 29.39
N VAL A 344 6.72 0.66 29.43
CA VAL A 344 6.23 1.37 28.23
C VAL A 344 7.38 1.92 27.39
N TYR A 345 8.38 2.55 28.01
CA TYR A 345 9.53 3.10 27.29
C TYR A 345 10.50 2.00 26.82
N HIS A 346 10.63 0.90 27.58
CA HIS A 346 11.42 -0.27 27.18
C HIS A 346 10.83 -0.93 25.93
N SER A 347 9.52 -1.18 25.91
CA SER A 347 8.81 -1.65 24.72
C SER A 347 8.91 -0.68 23.55
N ALA A 348 8.73 0.64 23.78
CA ALA A 348 8.85 1.65 22.72
C ALA A 348 10.21 1.61 22.01
N LEU A 349 11.31 1.57 22.78
CA LEU A 349 12.67 1.48 22.25
C LEU A 349 12.96 0.11 21.61
N SER A 350 12.39 -0.97 22.15
CA SER A 350 12.46 -2.30 21.54
C SER A 350 11.80 -2.32 20.15
N PHE A 351 10.61 -1.73 20.00
CA PHE A 351 9.96 -1.57 18.69
C PHE A 351 10.75 -0.67 17.75
N ALA A 352 11.28 0.46 18.24
CA ALA A 352 12.05 1.38 17.40
C ALA A 352 13.32 0.72 16.83
N ASN A 353 14.07 0.00 17.66
CA ASN A 353 15.21 -0.82 17.24
C ASN A 353 14.77 -1.90 16.23
N ALA A 354 13.71 -2.65 16.53
CA ALA A 354 13.21 -3.72 15.67
C ALA A 354 12.80 -3.22 14.27
N PHE A 355 12.15 -2.06 14.19
CA PHE A 355 11.76 -1.46 12.91
C PHE A 355 12.97 -0.93 12.13
N MET A 356 13.86 -0.16 12.78
CA MET A 356 15.07 0.37 12.13
C MET A 356 15.93 -0.75 11.50
N HIS A 357 16.04 -1.89 12.18
CA HIS A 357 16.90 -3.00 11.78
C HIS A 357 16.18 -4.16 11.09
N THR A 358 14.88 -4.04 10.73
CA THR A 358 14.12 -5.16 10.15
C THR A 358 14.83 -5.76 8.93
N GLY A 359 15.10 -7.07 8.98
CA GLY A 359 15.78 -7.81 7.91
C GLY A 359 17.25 -7.46 7.68
N THR A 360 17.91 -6.75 8.61
CA THR A 360 19.35 -6.41 8.48
C THR A 360 20.28 -7.38 9.20
N THR A 361 19.75 -8.31 10.01
CA THR A 361 20.49 -9.25 10.89
C THR A 361 21.44 -8.59 11.90
N SER A 362 21.33 -7.26 12.11
CA SER A 362 22.25 -6.45 12.90
C SER A 362 21.83 -6.39 14.38
N ASP A 363 22.35 -7.32 15.18
CA ASP A 363 22.13 -7.40 16.63
C ASP A 363 22.92 -6.37 17.46
N THR A 364 23.73 -5.52 16.83
CA THR A 364 24.75 -4.69 17.50
C THR A 364 24.17 -3.85 18.65
N PHE A 365 23.02 -3.20 18.45
CA PHE A 365 22.36 -2.44 19.50
C PHE A 365 21.99 -3.28 20.73
N LEU A 366 21.57 -4.54 20.56
CA LEU A 366 21.21 -5.40 21.70
C LEU A 366 22.46 -5.92 22.42
N ARG A 367 23.52 -6.25 21.67
CA ARG A 367 24.81 -6.71 22.22
C ARG A 367 25.54 -5.60 22.98
N ASP A 368 25.52 -4.37 22.47
CA ASP A 368 26.00 -3.15 23.16
C ASP A 368 25.26 -2.87 24.50
N ASN A 369 24.04 -3.40 24.69
CA ASN A 369 23.11 -2.94 25.71
C ASN A 369 22.46 -4.08 26.52
N LEU A 370 23.18 -5.18 26.76
CA LEU A 370 22.70 -6.32 27.55
C LEU A 370 22.19 -5.93 28.95
N GLU A 371 22.83 -4.97 29.62
CA GLU A 371 22.36 -4.40 30.90
C GLU A 371 20.96 -3.75 30.83
N TRP A 372 20.59 -3.20 29.68
CA TRP A 372 19.28 -2.59 29.45
C TRP A 372 18.25 -3.65 29.05
N LEU A 373 18.65 -4.67 28.29
CA LEU A 373 17.83 -5.82 27.96
C LEU A 373 17.46 -6.62 29.23
N GLY A 374 18.43 -6.83 30.14
CA GLY A 374 18.22 -7.50 31.43
C GLY A 374 17.28 -6.77 32.40
N ARG A 375 16.90 -5.52 32.13
CA ARG A 375 15.90 -4.75 32.91
C ARG A 375 14.47 -4.96 32.41
N ALA A 376 14.26 -5.73 31.33
CA ALA A 376 12.95 -6.03 30.78
C ALA A 376 12.14 -6.98 31.69
N THR A 377 10.89 -6.59 31.99
CA THR A 377 9.96 -7.33 32.85
C THR A 377 8.69 -7.73 32.10
N ASN A 378 8.22 -8.96 32.33
CA ASN A 378 6.98 -9.52 31.79
C ASN A 378 6.84 -9.27 30.27
N TRP A 379 5.77 -8.61 29.83
CA TRP A 379 5.49 -8.33 28.41
C TRP A 379 6.54 -7.45 27.70
N SER A 380 7.35 -6.66 28.42
CA SER A 380 8.50 -5.97 27.79
C SER A 380 9.63 -6.94 27.44
N LYS A 381 9.82 -8.03 28.20
CA LYS A 381 10.74 -9.12 27.83
C LYS A 381 10.22 -9.92 26.64
N PHE A 382 8.90 -10.18 26.58
CA PHE A 382 8.25 -10.80 25.42
C PHE A 382 8.48 -9.97 24.15
N THR A 383 8.20 -8.66 24.22
CA THR A 383 8.44 -7.69 23.13
C THR A 383 9.92 -7.62 22.72
N ALA A 384 10.84 -7.60 23.69
CA ALA A 384 12.27 -7.53 23.42
C ALA A 384 12.83 -8.84 22.80
N THR A 385 12.24 -10.00 23.11
CA THR A 385 12.61 -11.28 22.46
C THR A 385 11.96 -11.38 21.07
N ALA A 386 10.69 -11.00 20.93
CA ALA A 386 9.98 -10.93 19.65
C ALA A 386 10.64 -9.96 18.64
N ALA A 387 11.29 -8.90 19.12
CA ALA A 387 12.09 -7.98 18.31
C ALA A 387 13.21 -8.69 17.53
N LEU A 388 13.83 -9.76 18.06
CA LEU A 388 14.86 -10.54 17.36
C LEU A 388 14.34 -11.11 16.03
N GLY A 389 13.07 -11.51 15.99
CA GLY A 389 12.41 -12.03 14.79
C GLY A 389 12.25 -10.98 13.68
N LEU A 390 12.18 -9.70 14.04
CA LEU A 390 12.22 -8.60 13.07
C LEU A 390 13.66 -8.35 12.57
N LEU A 391 14.66 -8.35 13.46
CA LEU A 391 16.07 -8.17 13.08
C LEU A 391 16.51 -9.22 12.04
N HIS A 392 16.15 -10.48 12.28
CA HIS A 392 16.49 -11.65 11.46
C HIS A 392 15.41 -12.04 10.44
N LYS A 393 14.44 -11.17 10.18
CA LYS A 393 13.34 -11.47 9.24
C LYS A 393 13.87 -11.89 7.87
N GLY A 394 13.40 -13.04 7.37
CA GLY A 394 13.87 -13.64 6.11
C GLY A 394 15.14 -14.51 6.22
N ASN A 395 15.80 -14.59 7.37
CA ASN A 395 16.95 -15.49 7.57
C ASN A 395 16.49 -16.94 7.87
N LEU A 396 15.83 -17.56 6.89
CA LEU A 396 15.15 -18.85 7.05
C LEU A 396 16.10 -19.94 7.56
N ALA A 397 17.30 -20.05 6.96
CA ALA A 397 18.26 -21.11 7.22
C ALA A 397 18.91 -21.08 8.62
N ARG A 398 19.16 -19.89 9.20
CA ARG A 398 19.81 -19.77 10.53
C ARG A 398 18.83 -19.43 11.67
N SER A 399 17.55 -19.23 11.38
CA SER A 399 16.51 -18.85 12.36
C SER A 399 16.50 -19.71 13.63
N MET A 400 16.49 -21.04 13.49
CA MET A 400 16.50 -21.98 14.62
C MET A 400 17.79 -21.92 15.44
N GLN A 401 18.94 -21.69 14.80
CA GLN A 401 20.23 -21.55 15.48
C GLN A 401 20.32 -20.24 16.27
N LEU A 402 19.78 -19.15 15.70
CA LEU A 402 19.80 -17.80 16.30
C LEU A 402 18.80 -17.66 17.46
N LEU A 403 17.62 -18.28 17.35
CA LEU A 403 16.60 -18.25 18.40
C LEU A 403 16.74 -19.39 19.41
N GLY A 404 17.51 -20.44 19.10
CA GLY A 404 17.73 -21.61 19.96
C GLY A 404 18.00 -21.31 21.45
N PRO A 405 18.86 -20.34 21.80
CA PRO A 405 19.11 -19.96 23.21
C PRO A 405 17.90 -19.37 23.97
N TYR A 406 16.84 -19.00 23.25
CA TYR A 406 15.61 -18.39 23.77
C TYR A 406 14.35 -19.26 23.56
N LEU A 407 14.44 -20.34 22.77
CA LEU A 407 13.35 -21.29 22.55
C LEU A 407 13.18 -22.23 23.77
N PRO A 408 11.99 -22.85 23.96
CA PRO A 408 11.79 -23.84 25.02
C PRO A 408 12.78 -25.02 24.88
N PRO A 409 13.61 -25.32 25.91
CA PRO A 409 14.56 -26.42 25.85
C PRO A 409 13.85 -27.77 26.07
N GLU A 410 14.03 -28.74 25.17
CA GLU A 410 13.32 -30.03 25.20
C GLU A 410 13.48 -30.83 26.51
N ASN A 411 14.59 -30.63 27.25
CA ASN A 411 14.86 -31.26 28.54
C ASN A 411 15.64 -30.31 29.50
N GLY A 412 15.30 -29.01 29.52
CA GLY A 412 15.99 -28.01 30.34
C GLY A 412 15.08 -27.18 31.27
N PRO A 413 15.63 -26.48 32.27
CA PRO A 413 14.87 -25.52 33.05
C PRO A 413 14.51 -24.29 32.19
N SER A 414 13.24 -23.88 32.21
CA SER A 414 12.75 -22.64 31.59
C SER A 414 13.51 -21.43 32.15
N GLN A 415 13.97 -20.53 31.27
CA GLN A 415 14.61 -19.27 31.67
C GLN A 415 13.56 -18.21 32.00
N SER A 416 12.50 -18.12 31.19
CA SER A 416 11.23 -17.46 31.51
C SER A 416 10.24 -17.61 30.36
N ALA A 417 9.00 -18.00 30.68
CA ALA A 417 7.89 -18.16 29.74
C ALA A 417 7.68 -16.95 28.79
N TYR A 418 7.92 -15.72 29.28
CA TYR A 418 7.87 -14.49 28.46
C TYR A 418 8.94 -14.44 27.36
N SER A 419 10.14 -14.95 27.61
CA SER A 419 11.19 -15.04 26.57
C SER A 419 10.89 -16.18 25.62
N GLU A 420 10.49 -17.34 26.14
CA GLU A 420 10.17 -18.54 25.37
C GLU A 420 8.97 -18.32 24.42
N GLY A 421 7.86 -17.75 24.91
CA GLY A 421 6.75 -17.30 24.06
C GLY A 421 7.16 -16.20 23.07
N GLY A 422 8.01 -15.26 23.49
CA GLY A 422 8.55 -14.22 22.61
C GLY A 422 9.43 -14.77 21.48
N ALA A 423 10.18 -15.85 21.73
CA ALA A 423 11.01 -16.53 20.74
C ALA A 423 10.18 -17.36 19.75
N LEU A 424 9.08 -17.99 20.20
CA LEU A 424 8.14 -18.68 19.32
C LEU A 424 7.42 -17.70 18.38
N TYR A 425 7.03 -16.53 18.89
CA TYR A 425 6.49 -15.46 18.04
C TYR A 425 7.55 -14.86 17.10
N ALA A 426 8.80 -14.67 17.58
CA ALA A 426 9.93 -14.28 16.74
C ALA A 426 10.16 -15.24 15.58
N LEU A 427 10.11 -16.55 15.83
CA LEU A 427 10.29 -17.59 14.83
C LEU A 427 9.20 -17.52 13.73
N GLY A 428 7.93 -17.32 14.12
CA GLY A 428 6.84 -17.08 13.18
C GLY A 428 6.98 -15.78 12.38
N LEU A 429 7.51 -14.71 12.98
CA LEU A 429 7.80 -13.43 12.30
C LEU A 429 8.96 -13.54 11.28
N VAL A 430 9.94 -14.41 11.50
CA VAL A 430 11.02 -14.70 10.53
C VAL A 430 10.48 -15.48 9.33
N HIS A 431 9.61 -16.47 9.57
CA HIS A 431 8.99 -17.35 8.57
C HIS A 431 7.61 -16.87 8.10
N ALA A 432 7.34 -15.56 8.24
CA ALA A 432 6.07 -14.97 7.88
C ALA A 432 5.67 -15.28 6.42
N ASN A 433 4.45 -15.80 6.24
CA ASN A 433 3.90 -16.28 4.95
C ASN A 433 4.64 -17.47 4.30
N ARG A 434 5.58 -18.14 4.97
CA ARG A 434 6.43 -19.21 4.40
C ARG A 434 6.74 -20.32 5.41
N GLY A 435 5.78 -20.63 6.28
CA GLY A 435 5.98 -21.45 7.47
C GLY A 435 6.12 -22.97 7.28
N GLU A 436 6.13 -23.52 6.06
CA GLU A 436 6.01 -24.99 5.82
C GLU A 436 6.95 -25.84 6.69
N ALA A 437 8.24 -25.46 6.78
CA ALA A 437 9.24 -26.18 7.59
C ALA A 437 9.12 -25.95 9.11
N VAL A 438 8.42 -24.90 9.55
CA VAL A 438 8.37 -24.42 10.95
C VAL A 438 7.01 -24.69 11.61
N LEU A 439 5.93 -24.75 10.84
CA LEU A 439 4.57 -25.03 11.33
C LEU A 439 4.48 -26.37 12.08
N GLY A 440 5.20 -27.40 11.61
CA GLY A 440 5.30 -28.68 12.31
C GLY A 440 5.95 -28.57 13.70
N TYR A 441 7.05 -27.83 13.82
CA TYR A 441 7.70 -27.57 15.11
C TYR A 441 6.80 -26.73 16.03
N LEU A 442 6.26 -25.62 15.52
CA LEU A 442 5.38 -24.75 16.32
C LEU A 442 4.10 -25.47 16.77
N LYS A 443 3.50 -26.33 15.93
CA LYS A 443 2.38 -27.19 16.34
C LYS A 443 2.81 -28.17 17.43
N GLY A 444 3.95 -28.84 17.28
CA GLY A 444 4.50 -29.72 18.31
C GLY A 444 4.74 -29.02 19.66
N VAL A 445 5.26 -27.79 19.63
CA VAL A 445 5.40 -26.95 20.85
C VAL A 445 4.03 -26.54 21.40
N LEU A 446 3.09 -26.12 20.54
CA LEU A 446 1.73 -25.72 20.94
C LEU A 446 0.99 -26.84 21.69
N SER A 447 1.03 -28.08 21.17
CA SER A 447 0.44 -29.26 21.80
C SER A 447 1.15 -29.71 23.08
N SER A 448 2.46 -29.40 23.23
CA SER A 448 3.28 -29.86 24.37
C SER A 448 3.49 -28.81 25.48
N ALA A 449 3.17 -27.53 25.23
CA ALA A 449 3.32 -26.41 26.19
C ALA A 449 2.42 -26.50 27.44
N GLY A 450 1.60 -27.54 27.57
CA GLY A 450 0.79 -27.82 28.75
C GLY A 450 -0.30 -26.78 28.99
N ARG A 451 -0.09 -25.91 30.00
CA ARG A 451 -1.01 -24.83 30.39
C ARG A 451 -0.28 -23.50 30.66
N ASP A 452 0.92 -23.31 30.12
CA ASP A 452 1.57 -22.00 30.17
C ASP A 452 0.95 -21.06 29.13
N GLU A 453 0.11 -20.15 29.60
CA GLU A 453 -0.63 -19.21 28.76
C GLU A 453 0.28 -18.32 27.89
N VAL A 454 1.51 -18.04 28.33
CA VAL A 454 2.44 -17.12 27.66
C VAL A 454 3.20 -17.84 26.56
N VAL A 455 3.59 -19.09 26.78
CA VAL A 455 4.18 -19.95 25.75
C VAL A 455 3.13 -20.30 24.68
N GLN A 456 1.90 -20.66 25.09
CA GLN A 456 0.78 -20.89 24.16
C GLN A 456 0.44 -19.65 23.34
N HIS A 457 0.37 -18.47 23.96
CA HIS A 457 0.15 -17.19 23.27
C HIS A 457 1.23 -16.90 22.22
N GLY A 458 2.50 -17.11 22.57
CA GLY A 458 3.63 -16.96 21.65
C GLY A 458 3.60 -17.93 20.48
N ALA A 459 3.31 -19.21 20.75
CA ALA A 459 3.15 -20.25 19.74
C ALA A 459 1.99 -19.95 18.78
N ALA A 460 0.80 -19.61 19.30
CA ALA A 460 -0.38 -19.32 18.49
C ALA A 460 -0.17 -18.10 17.57
N LEU A 461 0.39 -16.99 18.08
CA LEU A 461 0.73 -15.84 17.23
C LEU A 461 1.81 -16.20 16.19
N GLY A 462 2.81 -17.00 16.57
CA GLY A 462 3.84 -17.48 15.64
C GLY A 462 3.26 -18.32 14.50
N ILE A 463 2.36 -19.24 14.81
CA ILE A 463 1.65 -20.10 13.85
C ILE A 463 0.78 -19.27 12.92
N GLY A 464 -0.02 -18.33 13.46
CA GLY A 464 -0.89 -17.48 12.66
C GLY A 464 -0.14 -16.63 11.63
N VAL A 465 1.06 -16.14 11.96
CA VAL A 465 1.90 -15.37 11.03
C VAL A 465 2.69 -16.27 10.06
N ALA A 466 3.12 -17.45 10.50
CA ALA A 466 3.86 -18.39 9.66
C ALA A 466 2.99 -19.08 8.59
N GLY A 467 1.74 -19.42 8.94
CA GLY A 467 0.77 -20.12 8.08
C GLY A 467 -0.39 -19.26 7.58
N MET A 468 -0.19 -17.95 7.47
CA MET A 468 -1.23 -16.98 7.12
C MET A 468 -1.79 -17.24 5.71
N ALA A 469 -3.10 -17.49 5.54
CA ALA A 469 -3.73 -17.95 4.29
C ALA A 469 -3.13 -19.24 3.70
N SER A 470 -2.83 -20.22 4.57
CA SER A 470 -2.50 -21.60 4.19
C SER A 470 -3.73 -22.52 4.10
N GLY A 471 -4.88 -22.11 4.65
CA GLY A 471 -6.13 -22.90 4.61
C GLY A 471 -6.09 -24.22 5.39
N ASN A 472 -5.10 -24.42 6.26
CA ASN A 472 -4.82 -25.72 6.87
C ASN A 472 -5.74 -26.04 8.07
N GLU A 473 -6.70 -26.93 7.86
CA GLU A 473 -7.66 -27.37 8.88
C GLU A 473 -6.99 -28.05 10.11
N ASP A 474 -5.88 -28.79 9.93
CA ASP A 474 -5.13 -29.41 11.05
C ASP A 474 -4.56 -28.38 12.02
N VAL A 475 -4.31 -27.15 11.56
CA VAL A 475 -3.80 -26.05 12.37
C VAL A 475 -4.96 -25.29 13.03
N TYR A 476 -6.06 -25.08 12.31
CA TYR A 476 -7.28 -24.50 12.85
C TYR A 476 -7.85 -25.35 14.03
N GLU A 477 -7.89 -26.67 13.89
CA GLU A 477 -8.41 -27.59 14.93
C GLU A 477 -7.54 -27.60 16.21
N GLU A 478 -6.22 -27.47 16.09
CA GLU A 478 -5.32 -27.35 17.24
C GLU A 478 -5.53 -26.04 18.00
N LEU A 479 -5.62 -24.92 17.27
CA LEU A 479 -5.91 -23.60 17.83
C LEU A 479 -7.30 -23.55 18.47
N ARG A 480 -8.30 -24.20 17.87
CA ARG A 480 -9.65 -24.35 18.43
C ARG A 480 -9.66 -25.14 19.73
N THR A 481 -8.87 -26.21 19.81
CA THR A 481 -8.74 -27.04 21.02
C THR A 481 -8.17 -26.24 22.20
N ILE A 482 -7.23 -25.32 21.95
CA ILE A 482 -6.64 -24.45 22.98
C ILE A 482 -7.53 -23.24 23.29
N LEU A 483 -8.26 -22.73 22.31
CA LEU A 483 -9.29 -21.71 22.50
C LEU A 483 -10.36 -22.19 23.50
N PHE A 484 -10.84 -23.43 23.37
CA PHE A 484 -11.75 -24.08 24.34
C PHE A 484 -11.12 -24.35 25.73
N GLY A 485 -9.83 -24.05 25.91
CA GLY A 485 -9.19 -23.98 27.23
C GLY A 485 -9.56 -22.74 28.04
N ASP A 486 -10.26 -21.76 27.45
CA ASP A 486 -10.75 -20.50 28.03
C ASP A 486 -9.68 -19.65 28.74
N SER A 487 -8.41 -19.76 28.30
CA SER A 487 -7.34 -18.88 28.75
C SER A 487 -7.48 -17.50 28.11
N ALA A 488 -7.64 -16.46 28.93
CA ALA A 488 -7.83 -15.09 28.47
C ALA A 488 -6.64 -14.54 27.65
N VAL A 489 -5.43 -15.10 27.78
CA VAL A 489 -4.23 -14.65 27.05
C VAL A 489 -3.95 -15.55 25.85
N ALA A 490 -4.00 -16.88 25.99
CA ALA A 490 -3.80 -17.79 24.85
C ALA A 490 -4.97 -17.73 23.86
N GLY A 491 -6.21 -17.63 24.33
CA GLY A 491 -7.42 -17.54 23.50
C GLY A 491 -7.49 -16.27 22.63
N GLU A 492 -6.94 -15.14 23.09
CA GLU A 492 -6.79 -13.93 22.26
C GLU A 492 -5.85 -14.18 21.08
N ALA A 493 -4.71 -14.85 21.30
CA ALA A 493 -3.81 -15.24 20.23
C ALA A 493 -4.42 -16.29 19.29
N CYS A 494 -5.15 -17.28 19.82
CA CYS A 494 -5.84 -18.28 19.01
C CYS A 494 -6.92 -17.65 18.13
N GLY A 495 -7.70 -16.70 18.65
CA GLY A 495 -8.71 -15.96 17.89
C GLY A 495 -8.13 -15.21 16.68
N TYR A 496 -7.00 -14.51 16.86
CA TYR A 496 -6.27 -13.93 15.73
C TYR A 496 -5.73 -15.02 14.79
N ALA A 497 -5.06 -16.05 15.33
CA ALA A 497 -4.37 -17.07 14.54
C ALA A 497 -5.30 -17.92 13.67
N MET A 498 -6.48 -18.29 14.17
CA MET A 498 -7.50 -19.03 13.40
C MET A 498 -7.96 -18.23 12.18
N GLY A 499 -8.22 -16.93 12.35
CA GLY A 499 -8.56 -16.03 11.26
C GLY A 499 -7.40 -15.78 10.29
N LEU A 500 -6.15 -15.78 10.78
CA LEU A 500 -4.96 -15.65 9.92
C LEU A 500 -4.72 -16.90 9.08
N VAL A 501 -4.86 -18.11 9.62
CA VAL A 501 -4.68 -19.37 8.88
C VAL A 501 -5.75 -19.53 7.80
N MET A 502 -7.00 -19.20 8.13
CA MET A 502 -8.18 -19.29 7.25
C MET A 502 -8.50 -17.97 6.52
N LEU A 503 -7.53 -17.04 6.46
CA LEU A 503 -7.63 -15.71 5.86
C LEU A 503 -8.11 -15.77 4.40
N GLY A 504 -9.19 -15.07 4.09
CA GLY A 504 -9.74 -15.00 2.73
C GLY A 504 -10.42 -16.27 2.22
N THR A 505 -10.59 -17.32 3.05
CA THR A 505 -11.29 -18.54 2.64
C THR A 505 -12.80 -18.31 2.48
N GLY A 506 -13.41 -17.53 3.38
CA GLY A 506 -14.87 -17.33 3.47
C GLY A 506 -15.65 -18.53 4.01
N GLN A 507 -15.00 -19.49 4.68
CA GLN A 507 -15.69 -20.68 5.19
C GLN A 507 -16.74 -20.32 6.26
N ARG A 508 -18.03 -20.51 5.94
CA ARG A 508 -19.15 -20.21 6.85
C ARG A 508 -19.10 -21.02 8.16
N LYS A 509 -18.68 -22.29 8.10
CA LYS A 509 -18.47 -23.16 9.28
C LYS A 509 -17.57 -22.49 10.33
N ALA A 510 -16.39 -22.02 9.90
CA ALA A 510 -15.43 -21.37 10.79
C ALA A 510 -15.99 -20.07 11.38
N PHE A 511 -16.73 -19.29 10.59
CA PHE A 511 -17.41 -18.10 11.08
C PHE A 511 -18.47 -18.40 12.16
N ASP A 512 -19.36 -19.36 11.93
CA ASP A 512 -20.43 -19.68 12.88
C ASP A 512 -19.89 -20.32 14.18
N GLU A 513 -18.85 -21.17 14.09
CA GLU A 513 -18.12 -21.67 15.26
C GLU A 513 -17.47 -20.54 16.07
N MET A 514 -16.83 -19.58 15.39
CA MET A 514 -16.19 -18.45 16.05
C MET A 514 -17.20 -17.48 16.68
N LEU A 515 -18.32 -17.22 16.02
CA LEU A 515 -19.38 -16.36 16.55
C LEU A 515 -20.06 -17.01 17.77
N GLN A 516 -20.37 -18.31 17.72
CA GLN A 516 -20.97 -19.01 18.86
C GLN A 516 -20.09 -18.90 20.11
N TYR A 517 -18.80 -19.24 20.01
CA TYR A 517 -17.92 -19.20 21.19
C TYR A 517 -17.66 -17.76 21.68
N ALA A 518 -17.67 -16.76 20.79
CA ALA A 518 -17.61 -15.35 21.17
C ALA A 518 -18.85 -14.88 21.96
N HIS A 519 -20.02 -15.53 21.80
CA HIS A 519 -21.19 -15.29 22.65
C HIS A 519 -21.17 -16.06 23.98
N GLU A 520 -20.45 -17.18 24.06
CA GLU A 520 -20.34 -18.02 25.26
C GLU A 520 -19.30 -17.49 26.25
N THR A 521 -18.13 -17.05 25.75
CA THR A 521 -17.04 -16.52 26.60
C THR A 521 -17.39 -15.21 27.30
N GLN A 522 -16.75 -14.95 28.45
CA GLN A 522 -16.86 -13.68 29.19
C GLN A 522 -15.55 -12.86 29.14
N HIS A 523 -14.57 -13.31 28.36
CA HIS A 523 -13.24 -12.70 28.28
C HIS A 523 -13.12 -11.79 27.06
N GLU A 524 -13.22 -10.47 27.26
CA GLU A 524 -13.09 -9.44 26.20
C GLU A 524 -11.87 -9.64 25.27
N LYS A 525 -10.77 -10.15 25.82
CA LYS A 525 -9.53 -10.48 25.08
C LYS A 525 -9.77 -11.55 24.03
N ILE A 526 -10.50 -12.61 24.38
CA ILE A 526 -10.89 -13.68 23.46
C ILE A 526 -11.88 -13.11 22.43
N ILE A 527 -12.95 -12.44 22.87
CA ILE A 527 -13.96 -11.83 22.00
C ILE A 527 -13.31 -10.88 20.98
N ARG A 528 -12.32 -10.07 21.39
CA ARG A 528 -11.57 -9.15 20.51
C ARG A 528 -10.68 -9.88 19.51
N GLY A 529 -9.96 -10.91 19.94
CA GLY A 529 -9.20 -11.79 19.04
C GLY A 529 -10.08 -12.45 17.99
N MET A 530 -11.24 -12.97 18.40
CA MET A 530 -12.20 -13.61 17.52
C MET A 530 -12.93 -12.63 16.59
N ALA A 531 -13.26 -11.42 17.07
CA ALA A 531 -13.88 -10.36 16.26
C ALA A 531 -12.99 -9.94 15.08
N MET A 532 -11.67 -9.84 15.30
CA MET A 532 -10.70 -9.62 14.22
C MET A 532 -10.47 -10.88 13.39
N GLY A 533 -10.46 -12.08 14.01
CA GLY A 533 -10.34 -13.35 13.31
C GLY A 533 -11.46 -13.58 12.29
N MET A 534 -12.71 -13.31 12.66
CA MET A 534 -13.87 -13.34 11.75
C MET A 534 -13.74 -12.33 10.61
N ALA A 535 -13.16 -11.15 10.85
CA ALA A 535 -12.90 -10.16 9.80
C ALA A 535 -11.84 -10.65 8.79
N PHE A 536 -10.85 -11.45 9.21
CA PHE A 536 -9.87 -12.06 8.31
C PHE A 536 -10.48 -13.16 7.42
N LEU A 537 -11.44 -13.96 7.91
CA LEU A 537 -12.10 -15.00 7.11
C LEU A 537 -12.68 -14.45 5.79
N TYR A 538 -13.21 -13.23 5.80
CA TYR A 538 -13.89 -12.58 4.66
C TYR A 538 -13.02 -11.58 3.88
N TYR A 539 -11.70 -11.57 4.09
CA TYR A 539 -10.76 -10.73 3.33
C TYR A 539 -10.96 -10.91 1.81
N GLY A 540 -11.21 -9.79 1.11
CA GLY A 540 -11.41 -9.75 -0.35
C GLY A 540 -12.71 -10.35 -0.87
N LYS A 541 -13.65 -10.81 -0.03
CA LYS A 541 -14.89 -11.48 -0.46
C LYS A 541 -16.02 -10.54 -0.94
N GLN A 542 -15.89 -9.23 -0.76
CA GLN A 542 -16.86 -8.22 -1.22
C GLN A 542 -18.31 -8.56 -0.79
N SER A 543 -19.27 -8.60 -1.72
CA SER A 543 -20.70 -8.82 -1.44
C SER A 543 -21.01 -10.13 -0.70
N ALA A 544 -20.20 -11.17 -0.86
CA ALA A 544 -20.37 -12.43 -0.11
C ALA A 544 -20.08 -12.28 1.41
N ALA A 545 -19.61 -11.12 1.86
CA ALA A 545 -19.48 -10.76 3.28
C ALA A 545 -20.67 -9.94 3.83
N ASP A 546 -21.57 -9.42 2.99
CA ASP A 546 -22.57 -8.44 3.42
C ASP A 546 -23.53 -8.99 4.48
N GLU A 547 -23.99 -10.24 4.36
CA GLU A 547 -24.83 -10.90 5.38
C GLU A 547 -24.14 -10.96 6.76
N VAL A 548 -22.84 -11.26 6.76
CA VAL A 548 -22.01 -11.41 7.97
C VAL A 548 -21.73 -10.05 8.59
N ILE A 549 -21.47 -9.04 7.78
CA ILE A 549 -21.36 -7.64 8.22
C ILE A 549 -22.68 -7.19 8.85
N ASP A 550 -23.82 -7.50 8.21
CA ASP A 550 -25.16 -7.15 8.70
C ASP A 550 -25.50 -7.85 10.02
N LEU A 551 -25.01 -9.07 10.23
CA LEU A 551 -25.14 -9.79 11.50
C LEU A 551 -24.30 -9.11 12.60
N LEU A 552 -22.98 -8.95 12.36
CA LEU A 552 -22.04 -8.41 13.33
C LEU A 552 -22.35 -6.95 13.73
N ILE A 553 -22.89 -6.12 12.84
CA ILE A 553 -23.23 -4.72 13.15
C ILE A 553 -24.54 -4.60 13.95
N LYS A 554 -25.44 -5.59 13.89
CA LYS A 554 -26.66 -5.63 14.70
C LYS A 554 -26.43 -6.14 16.12
N GLU A 555 -25.22 -6.61 16.42
CA GLU A 555 -24.91 -7.18 17.73
C GLU A 555 -24.86 -6.19 18.88
N LYS A 556 -25.22 -6.69 20.07
CA LYS A 556 -25.28 -5.88 21.29
C LYS A 556 -23.90 -5.53 21.82
N ASP A 557 -22.96 -6.47 21.70
CA ASP A 557 -21.57 -6.30 22.13
C ASP A 557 -20.83 -5.30 21.21
N PRO A 558 -20.29 -4.18 21.75
CA PRO A 558 -19.43 -3.28 20.98
C PRO A 558 -18.20 -3.96 20.35
N ILE A 559 -17.67 -5.05 20.91
CA ILE A 559 -16.51 -5.78 20.39
C ILE A 559 -16.89 -6.60 19.14
N LEU A 560 -18.10 -7.18 19.10
CA LEU A 560 -18.61 -7.85 17.90
C LEU A 560 -18.91 -6.83 16.79
N ARG A 561 -19.51 -5.67 17.13
CA ARG A 561 -19.68 -4.57 16.18
C ARG A 561 -18.33 -4.04 15.66
N TYR A 562 -17.33 -3.91 16.54
CA TYR A 562 -15.95 -3.56 16.18
C TYR A 562 -15.36 -4.52 15.14
N GLY A 563 -15.55 -5.83 15.34
CA GLY A 563 -15.22 -6.86 14.34
C GLY A 563 -15.91 -6.61 13.00
N GLY A 564 -17.23 -6.40 13.02
CA GLY A 564 -18.02 -6.08 11.82
C GLY A 564 -17.50 -4.87 11.02
N VAL A 565 -16.94 -3.85 11.69
CA VAL A 565 -16.32 -2.70 11.00
C VAL A 565 -15.05 -3.10 10.25
N TYR A 566 -14.21 -3.95 10.85
CA TYR A 566 -13.04 -4.50 10.17
C TYR A 566 -13.44 -5.53 9.10
N THR A 567 -14.56 -6.25 9.24
CA THR A 567 -15.09 -7.11 8.17
C THR A 567 -15.44 -6.29 6.93
N ILE A 568 -16.08 -5.12 7.05
CA ILE A 568 -16.25 -4.19 5.90
C ILE A 568 -14.88 -3.80 5.33
N ALA A 569 -13.96 -3.37 6.20
CA ALA A 569 -12.64 -2.85 5.81
C ALA A 569 -11.80 -3.85 5.01
N LEU A 570 -11.91 -5.14 5.35
CA LEU A 570 -11.15 -6.25 4.76
C LEU A 570 -11.87 -6.92 3.58
N ALA A 571 -13.20 -7.03 3.60
CA ALA A 571 -13.98 -7.55 2.47
C ALA A 571 -13.93 -6.61 1.25
N TYR A 572 -13.95 -5.30 1.49
CA TYR A 572 -13.88 -4.24 0.48
C TYR A 572 -12.49 -3.56 0.40
N ALA A 573 -11.44 -4.26 0.82
CA ALA A 573 -10.07 -3.74 0.85
C ALA A 573 -9.61 -3.28 -0.55
N GLY A 574 -9.40 -1.97 -0.70
CA GLY A 574 -8.96 -1.37 -1.96
C GLY A 574 -10.00 -1.45 -3.10
N THR A 575 -11.29 -1.60 -2.82
CA THR A 575 -12.34 -1.39 -3.82
C THR A 575 -12.75 0.07 -3.93
N SER A 576 -12.69 0.83 -2.83
CA SER A 576 -13.23 2.20 -2.73
C SER A 576 -14.74 2.29 -3.01
N ASP A 577 -15.50 1.26 -2.64
CA ASP A 577 -16.96 1.24 -2.79
C ASP A 577 -17.68 2.32 -1.95
N ASN A 578 -18.61 3.01 -2.60
CA ASN A 578 -19.46 4.06 -2.02
C ASN A 578 -20.41 3.51 -0.95
N ASN A 579 -20.92 2.28 -1.08
CA ASN A 579 -21.82 1.69 -0.08
C ASN A 579 -21.05 1.35 1.20
N ALA A 580 -19.91 0.66 1.10
CA ALA A 580 -19.00 0.38 2.20
C ALA A 580 -18.55 1.68 2.90
N VAL A 581 -18.11 2.70 2.15
CA VAL A 581 -17.71 4.01 2.70
C VAL A 581 -18.89 4.69 3.40
N ARG A 582 -20.10 4.69 2.83
CA ARG A 582 -21.31 5.26 3.45
C ARG A 582 -21.69 4.53 4.74
N ARG A 583 -21.65 3.20 4.77
CA ARG A 583 -21.92 2.37 5.96
C ARG A 583 -20.95 2.70 7.09
N VAL A 584 -19.66 2.78 6.78
CA VAL A 584 -18.59 3.10 7.74
C VAL A 584 -18.70 4.54 8.26
N LEU A 585 -18.95 5.53 7.39
CA LEU A 585 -19.14 6.92 7.80
C LEU A 585 -20.40 7.12 8.67
N HIS A 586 -21.49 6.41 8.36
CA HIS A 586 -22.69 6.42 9.21
C HIS A 586 -22.36 5.86 10.60
N LEU A 587 -21.72 4.69 10.68
CA LEU A 587 -21.39 4.03 11.95
C LEU A 587 -20.44 4.86 12.82
N ALA A 588 -19.49 5.58 12.21
CA ALA A 588 -18.58 6.51 12.89
C ALA A 588 -19.30 7.66 13.64
N VAL A 589 -20.56 7.96 13.28
CA VAL A 589 -21.41 8.97 13.92
C VAL A 589 -22.50 8.34 14.78
N SER A 590 -23.12 7.24 14.31
CA SER A 590 -24.32 6.65 14.91
C SER A 590 -24.08 5.72 16.09
N ASP A 591 -22.92 5.02 16.16
CA ASP A 591 -22.64 4.14 17.31
C ASP A 591 -22.39 4.96 18.58
N THR A 592 -22.63 4.36 19.74
CA THR A 592 -22.35 4.96 21.06
C THR A 592 -20.97 4.59 21.60
N SER A 593 -20.33 3.54 21.07
CA SER A 593 -19.01 3.09 21.50
C SER A 593 -17.87 3.83 20.78
N ASP A 594 -17.00 4.46 21.56
CA ASP A 594 -15.81 5.15 21.06
C ASP A 594 -14.80 4.22 20.36
N ASP A 595 -14.80 2.93 20.69
CA ASP A 595 -13.96 1.93 20.04
C ASP A 595 -14.47 1.58 18.64
N VAL A 596 -15.80 1.44 18.47
CA VAL A 596 -16.44 1.25 17.15
C VAL A 596 -16.25 2.49 16.28
N ARG A 597 -16.37 3.70 16.86
CA ARG A 597 -16.07 4.97 16.19
C ARG A 597 -14.62 5.06 15.71
N ARG A 598 -13.65 4.70 16.57
CA ARG A 598 -12.22 4.64 16.21
C ARG A 598 -11.98 3.66 15.06
N ALA A 599 -12.58 2.46 15.12
CA ALA A 599 -12.48 1.46 14.07
C ALA A 599 -13.03 1.97 12.73
N ALA A 600 -14.21 2.60 12.75
CA ALA A 600 -14.88 3.10 11.56
C ALA A 600 -14.02 4.13 10.81
N VAL A 601 -13.51 5.17 11.49
CA VAL A 601 -12.65 6.15 10.81
C VAL A 601 -11.34 5.51 10.32
N THR A 602 -10.74 4.61 11.10
CA THR A 602 -9.52 3.90 10.69
C THR A 602 -9.76 3.01 9.45
N SER A 603 -10.92 2.38 9.35
CA SER A 603 -11.30 1.48 8.26
C SER A 603 -11.39 2.15 6.89
N LEU A 604 -11.62 3.47 6.86
CA LEU A 604 -11.58 4.26 5.62
C LEU A 604 -10.23 4.13 4.89
N ALA A 605 -9.12 3.90 5.60
CA ALA A 605 -7.83 3.67 4.95
C ALA A 605 -7.80 2.37 4.13
N PHE A 606 -8.35 1.28 4.67
CA PHE A 606 -8.37 -0.01 3.97
C PHE A 606 -9.33 -0.01 2.77
N LEU A 607 -10.39 0.82 2.80
CA LEU A 607 -11.27 1.02 1.64
C LEU A 607 -10.60 1.89 0.54
N LEU A 608 -9.85 2.93 0.93
CA LEU A 608 -9.43 4.02 0.02
C LEU A 608 -7.92 4.05 -0.32
N PHE A 609 -7.08 3.12 0.14
CA PHE A 609 -5.61 3.15 -0.11
C PHE A 609 -5.18 3.06 -1.59
N LYS A 610 -6.08 2.71 -2.52
CA LYS A 610 -5.82 2.85 -3.97
C LYS A 610 -5.84 4.33 -4.41
N ASN A 611 -6.70 5.14 -3.79
CA ASN A 611 -6.98 6.53 -4.15
C ASN A 611 -6.61 7.50 -3.00
N PRO A 612 -5.32 7.57 -2.58
CA PRO A 612 -4.90 8.31 -1.38
C PRO A 612 -5.19 9.82 -1.45
N THR A 613 -5.36 10.38 -2.65
CA THR A 613 -5.73 11.80 -2.86
C THR A 613 -7.15 12.13 -2.36
N GLN A 614 -8.04 11.15 -2.26
CA GLN A 614 -9.41 11.39 -1.79
C GLN A 614 -9.52 11.41 -0.26
N VAL A 615 -8.64 10.68 0.44
CA VAL A 615 -8.75 10.45 1.90
C VAL A 615 -8.67 11.73 2.72
N PRO A 616 -7.74 12.69 2.48
CA PRO A 616 -7.72 13.94 3.24
C PRO A 616 -9.03 14.72 3.18
N ARG A 617 -9.71 14.73 2.01
CA ARG A 617 -10.98 15.44 1.81
C ARG A 617 -12.14 14.81 2.57
N VAL A 618 -12.17 13.48 2.70
CA VAL A 618 -13.18 12.76 3.50
C VAL A 618 -12.89 12.91 5.00
N VAL A 619 -11.61 12.82 5.38
CA VAL A 619 -11.19 12.77 6.79
C VAL A 619 -11.09 14.14 7.45
N GLN A 620 -11.00 15.25 6.68
CA GLN A 620 -10.90 16.62 7.22
C GLN A 620 -11.98 16.93 8.28
N LEU A 621 -13.26 16.72 7.96
CA LEU A 621 -14.38 16.97 8.89
C LEU A 621 -14.35 16.05 10.13
N LEU A 622 -13.75 14.86 10.02
CA LEU A 622 -13.60 13.91 11.13
C LEU A 622 -12.43 14.31 12.05
N SER A 623 -11.37 14.92 11.48
CA SER A 623 -10.22 15.42 12.23
C SER A 623 -10.54 16.63 13.11
N GLU A 624 -11.58 17.41 12.77
CA GLU A 624 -12.08 18.54 13.56
C GLU A 624 -13.12 18.12 14.62
N SER A 625 -13.46 16.83 14.71
CA SER A 625 -14.47 16.32 15.64
C SER A 625 -14.11 16.54 17.11
N TYR A 626 -15.10 16.89 17.93
CA TYR A 626 -14.94 17.05 19.38
C TYR A 626 -14.45 15.75 20.06
N ASN A 627 -14.80 14.59 19.50
CA ASN A 627 -14.50 13.28 20.06
C ASN A 627 -13.05 12.85 19.76
N PRO A 628 -12.19 12.61 20.77
CA PRO A 628 -10.78 12.28 20.55
C PRO A 628 -10.55 10.92 19.86
N HIS A 629 -11.45 9.95 19.99
CA HIS A 629 -11.32 8.63 19.36
C HIS A 629 -11.58 8.72 17.85
N VAL A 630 -12.51 9.59 17.43
CA VAL A 630 -12.74 9.96 16.02
C VAL A 630 -11.50 10.68 15.46
N ARG A 631 -10.93 11.65 16.20
CA ARG A 631 -9.68 12.32 15.79
C ARG A 631 -8.48 11.36 15.71
N TYR A 632 -8.35 10.42 16.65
CA TYR A 632 -7.29 9.41 16.58
C TYR A 632 -7.45 8.51 15.36
N GLY A 633 -8.66 7.99 15.10
CA GLY A 633 -8.96 7.21 13.91
C GLY A 633 -8.67 8.00 12.62
N ALA A 634 -8.95 9.30 12.61
CA ALA A 634 -8.59 10.19 11.51
C ALA A 634 -7.07 10.28 11.29
N THR A 635 -6.25 10.36 12.35
CA THR A 635 -4.78 10.34 12.20
C THR A 635 -4.30 9.05 11.51
N LEU A 636 -4.72 7.89 12.02
CA LEU A 636 -4.32 6.60 11.44
C LEU A 636 -4.85 6.40 10.02
N ALA A 637 -6.07 6.87 9.73
CA ALA A 637 -6.65 6.77 8.40
C ALA A 637 -5.76 7.47 7.34
N LEU A 638 -5.26 8.67 7.66
CA LEU A 638 -4.30 9.40 6.83
C LEU A 638 -2.95 8.67 6.76
N GLY A 639 -2.43 8.23 7.90
CA GLY A 639 -1.14 7.53 7.99
C GLY A 639 -1.05 6.25 7.15
N ILE A 640 -2.08 5.42 7.23
CA ILE A 640 -2.15 4.11 6.56
C ILE A 640 -2.46 4.26 5.06
N SER A 641 -3.40 5.13 4.69
CA SER A 641 -3.77 5.32 3.27
C SER A 641 -2.70 6.05 2.46
N CYS A 642 -2.07 7.08 3.05
CA CYS A 642 -1.08 7.92 2.36
C CYS A 642 0.37 7.46 2.63
N ALA A 643 0.56 6.25 3.18
CA ALA A 643 1.88 5.67 3.47
C ALA A 643 2.82 5.72 2.24
N GLY A 644 4.06 6.17 2.45
CA GLY A 644 5.07 6.33 1.38
C GLY A 644 4.76 7.38 0.30
N THR A 645 3.55 7.92 0.20
CA THR A 645 3.14 8.86 -0.87
C THR A 645 3.79 10.24 -0.74
N GLY A 646 4.02 10.72 0.48
CA GLY A 646 4.50 12.08 0.75
C GLY A 646 3.50 13.20 0.46
N LEU A 647 2.19 12.89 0.35
CA LEU A 647 1.13 13.85 0.03
C LEU A 647 1.09 15.01 1.05
N GLN A 648 1.23 16.24 0.56
CA GLN A 648 1.35 17.43 1.41
C GLN A 648 0.06 17.75 2.18
N ASP A 649 -1.11 17.53 1.57
CA ASP A 649 -2.41 17.82 2.16
C ASP A 649 -2.64 17.00 3.44
N ALA A 650 -2.22 15.73 3.44
CA ALA A 650 -2.25 14.86 4.61
C ALA A 650 -1.26 15.31 5.71
N VAL A 651 -0.10 15.85 5.34
CA VAL A 651 0.87 16.41 6.30
C VAL A 651 0.31 17.69 6.95
N GLN A 652 -0.26 18.59 6.15
CA GLN A 652 -0.89 19.84 6.64
C GLN A 652 -2.06 19.56 7.61
N LEU A 653 -2.81 18.48 7.39
CA LEU A 653 -3.89 18.04 8.27
C LEU A 653 -3.38 17.40 9.58
N LEU A 654 -2.25 16.69 9.54
CA LEU A 654 -1.64 16.05 10.72
C LEU A 654 -0.81 17.01 11.59
N GLU A 655 -0.18 18.03 11.01
CA GLU A 655 0.61 19.03 11.75
C GLU A 655 -0.12 19.69 12.96
N PRO A 656 -1.39 20.15 12.86
CA PRO A 656 -2.13 20.63 14.02
C PRO A 656 -2.45 19.51 15.02
N MET A 657 -2.72 18.28 14.55
CA MET A 657 -3.04 17.14 15.42
C MET A 657 -1.85 16.70 16.29
N THR A 658 -0.60 16.99 15.88
CA THR A 658 0.58 16.82 16.76
C THR A 658 0.57 17.74 17.99
N LYS A 659 -0.35 18.70 18.08
CA LYS A 659 -0.52 19.67 19.17
C LYS A 659 -1.88 19.51 19.88
N ASP A 660 -2.60 18.41 19.63
CA ASP A 660 -3.87 18.11 20.29
C ASP A 660 -3.66 18.00 21.83
N PRO A 661 -4.58 18.52 22.66
CA PRO A 661 -4.49 18.36 24.11
C PRO A 661 -4.48 16.88 24.56
N VAL A 662 -5.03 15.96 23.76
CA VAL A 662 -5.10 14.53 24.10
C VAL A 662 -3.83 13.79 23.65
N ASP A 663 -3.19 13.12 24.59
CA ASP A 663 -1.90 12.43 24.45
C ASP A 663 -1.90 11.36 23.35
N PHE A 664 -2.93 10.52 23.30
CA PHE A 664 -3.05 9.48 22.28
C PHE A 664 -3.32 10.04 20.88
N VAL A 665 -3.98 11.19 20.76
CA VAL A 665 -4.15 11.87 19.45
C VAL A 665 -2.79 12.37 18.95
N ARG A 666 -1.94 12.92 19.84
CA ARG A 666 -0.54 13.26 19.51
C ARG A 666 0.27 12.03 19.11
N GLN A 667 0.13 10.92 19.83
CA GLN A 667 0.75 9.62 19.50
C GLN A 667 0.39 9.17 18.06
N GLY A 668 -0.90 9.14 17.73
CA GLY A 668 -1.40 8.75 16.40
C GLY A 668 -0.91 9.67 15.28
N ALA A 669 -0.92 10.98 15.50
CA ALA A 669 -0.41 11.97 14.55
C ALA A 669 1.09 11.79 14.26
N MET A 670 1.90 11.54 15.30
CA MET A 670 3.35 11.32 15.15
C MET A 670 3.67 10.05 14.35
N ILE A 671 2.98 8.94 14.66
CA ILE A 671 3.10 7.66 13.95
C ILE A 671 2.71 7.83 12.47
N SER A 672 1.58 8.49 12.20
CA SER A 672 1.06 8.68 10.84
C SER A 672 1.96 9.56 9.97
N LEU A 673 2.56 10.61 10.55
CA LEU A 673 3.57 11.43 9.88
C LEU A 673 4.81 10.60 9.48
N ALA A 674 5.23 9.62 10.28
CA ALA A 674 6.33 8.74 9.91
C ALA A 674 5.97 7.79 8.76
N MET A 675 4.74 7.27 8.73
CA MET A 675 4.25 6.40 7.65
C MET A 675 4.18 7.13 6.30
N ILE A 676 3.69 8.37 6.28
CA ILE A 676 3.56 9.19 5.06
C ILE A 676 4.94 9.64 4.54
N LEU A 677 5.87 9.93 5.45
CA LEU A 677 7.20 10.47 5.13
C LEU A 677 8.31 9.40 5.06
N VAL A 678 7.99 8.10 5.18
CA VAL A 678 8.96 7.01 5.06
C VAL A 678 9.71 7.11 3.72
N GLN A 679 11.03 6.92 3.75
CA GLN A 679 11.98 7.11 2.65
C GLN A 679 12.05 8.51 1.98
N ARG A 680 11.17 9.46 2.30
CA ARG A 680 11.16 10.77 1.64
C ARG A 680 12.33 11.64 2.11
N THR A 681 12.97 12.33 1.16
CA THR A 681 14.09 13.24 1.42
C THR A 681 13.60 14.65 1.71
N ALA A 682 14.39 15.42 2.48
CA ALA A 682 14.11 16.83 2.77
C ALA A 682 14.09 17.72 1.51
N ALA A 683 14.67 17.25 0.39
CA ALA A 683 14.61 17.91 -0.91
C ALA A 683 13.26 17.72 -1.63
N HIS A 684 12.53 16.64 -1.33
CA HIS A 684 11.19 16.36 -1.88
C HIS A 684 10.07 16.87 -0.96
N SER A 685 10.27 16.85 0.37
CA SER A 685 9.33 17.39 1.35
C SER A 685 10.11 18.03 2.52
N PRO A 686 10.07 19.36 2.70
CA PRO A 686 10.82 20.02 3.77
C PRO A 686 10.33 19.61 5.17
N ALA A 687 9.06 19.17 5.27
CA ALA A 687 8.46 18.68 6.50
C ALA A 687 9.25 17.52 7.15
N VAL A 688 9.97 16.70 6.38
CA VAL A 688 10.81 15.60 6.89
C VAL A 688 11.86 16.09 7.90
N SER A 689 12.40 17.31 7.71
CA SER A 689 13.36 17.89 8.66
C SER A 689 12.66 18.41 9.92
N ALA A 690 11.42 18.88 9.80
CA ALA A 690 10.64 19.40 10.93
C ALA A 690 10.08 18.27 11.81
N THR A 691 9.55 17.19 11.20
CA THR A 691 9.03 16.04 11.94
C THR A 691 10.13 15.28 12.69
N ARG A 692 11.31 15.09 12.10
CA ARG A 692 12.47 14.50 12.80
C ARG A 692 12.92 15.35 13.99
N ALA A 693 12.91 16.68 13.85
CA ALA A 693 13.21 17.59 14.98
C ALA A 693 12.11 17.55 16.06
N LEU A 694 10.85 17.42 15.67
CA LEU A 694 9.72 17.26 16.59
C LEU A 694 9.84 15.96 17.41
N TYR A 695 10.11 14.82 16.78
CA TYR A 695 10.29 13.54 17.49
C TYR A 695 11.44 13.63 18.50
N ALA A 696 12.60 14.17 18.10
CA ALA A 696 13.74 14.36 18.99
C ALA A 696 13.41 15.29 20.18
N LYS A 697 12.64 16.37 19.95
CA LYS A 697 12.19 17.27 21.02
C LYS A 697 11.27 16.55 22.02
N VAL A 698 10.24 15.85 21.54
CA VAL A 698 9.25 15.17 22.39
C VAL A 698 9.88 14.02 23.19
N ILE A 699 10.82 13.28 22.57
CA ILE A 699 11.60 12.24 23.28
C ILE A 699 12.49 12.85 24.37
N ALA A 700 13.12 13.99 24.11
CA ALA A 700 14.02 14.65 25.07
C ALA A 700 13.30 15.37 26.22
N ASP A 701 12.08 15.86 26.01
CA ASP A 701 11.30 16.51 27.06
C ASP A 701 10.81 15.49 28.11
N LYS A 702 10.85 15.88 29.39
CA LYS A 702 10.37 15.08 30.53
C LYS A 702 8.96 15.49 30.99
N HIS A 703 8.43 16.59 30.46
CA HIS A 703 7.09 17.10 30.76
C HIS A 703 6.03 16.68 29.74
N GLU A 704 6.43 16.03 28.63
CA GLU A 704 5.51 15.41 27.67
C GLU A 704 4.96 14.08 28.17
N ASP A 705 3.71 13.79 27.82
CA ASP A 705 2.98 12.61 28.26
C ASP A 705 3.66 11.30 27.81
N PRO A 706 3.67 10.23 28.65
CA PRO A 706 4.32 8.96 28.30
C PRO A 706 3.86 8.37 26.97
N MET A 707 2.58 8.54 26.62
CA MET A 707 2.02 8.04 25.37
C MET A 707 2.48 8.83 24.13
N ALA A 708 2.64 10.16 24.27
CA ALA A 708 3.24 10.99 23.23
C ALA A 708 4.73 10.65 23.03
N ARG A 709 5.48 10.40 24.12
CA ARG A 709 6.88 9.94 24.06
C ARG A 709 7.01 8.54 23.45
N PHE A 710 6.08 7.62 23.74
CA PHE A 710 5.97 6.33 23.05
C PHE A 710 5.73 6.53 21.55
N GLY A 711 4.76 7.37 21.16
CA GLY A 711 4.44 7.67 19.77
C GLY A 711 5.61 8.26 18.98
N ALA A 712 6.32 9.24 19.56
CA ALA A 712 7.53 9.82 18.97
C ALA A 712 8.65 8.78 18.78
N THR A 713 8.85 7.89 19.77
CA THR A 713 9.84 6.80 19.70
C THR A 713 9.49 5.80 18.61
N LEU A 714 8.24 5.36 18.53
CA LEU A 714 7.76 4.43 17.51
C LEU A 714 7.86 5.06 16.10
N ALA A 715 7.47 6.33 15.96
CA ALA A 715 7.56 7.10 14.72
C ALA A 715 9.01 7.27 14.23
N GLN A 716 9.95 7.48 15.16
CA GLN A 716 11.39 7.51 14.87
C GLN A 716 11.90 6.15 14.35
N GLY A 717 11.37 5.04 14.88
CA GLY A 717 11.64 3.70 14.35
C GLY A 717 11.09 3.47 12.95
N LEU A 718 9.85 3.90 12.69
CA LEU A 718 9.16 3.73 11.40
C LEU A 718 9.78 4.56 10.27
N ILE A 719 10.20 5.81 10.54
CA ILE A 719 10.78 6.69 9.51
C ILE A 719 12.22 6.29 9.09
N ASP A 720 12.91 5.50 9.92
CA ASP A 720 14.24 4.93 9.66
C ASP A 720 14.23 3.40 9.45
N ALA A 721 13.05 2.82 9.20
CA ALA A 721 12.84 1.38 9.09
C ALA A 721 13.75 0.69 8.05
N GLY A 722 14.15 -0.55 8.35
CA GLY A 722 14.94 -1.43 7.47
C GLY A 722 16.15 -0.75 6.84
N GLY A 723 16.99 -0.07 7.62
CA GLY A 723 18.17 0.65 7.12
C GLY A 723 17.85 1.82 6.18
N ARG A 724 16.63 2.38 6.25
CA ARG A 724 16.07 3.37 5.31
C ARG A 724 15.83 2.82 3.89
N ASN A 725 15.62 1.51 3.77
CA ASN A 725 15.44 0.77 2.51
C ASN A 725 14.08 0.08 2.33
N VAL A 726 13.22 0.06 3.36
CA VAL A 726 11.84 -0.43 3.26
C VAL A 726 10.85 0.72 3.23
N THR A 727 9.72 0.54 2.54
CA THR A 727 8.56 1.43 2.59
C THR A 727 7.37 0.68 3.15
N ILE A 728 6.41 1.41 3.72
CA ILE A 728 5.08 0.87 3.99
C ILE A 728 4.26 1.02 2.70
N SER A 729 3.63 -0.06 2.23
CA SER A 729 2.72 -0.04 1.08
C SER A 729 1.65 -1.11 1.23
N LEU A 730 0.37 -0.73 1.13
CA LEU A 730 -0.75 -1.66 1.03
C LEU A 730 -0.96 -2.20 -0.40
N GLN A 731 -0.29 -1.62 -1.39
CA GLN A 731 -0.30 -2.06 -2.78
C GLN A 731 0.93 -2.92 -3.08
N SER A 732 0.73 -4.04 -3.79
CA SER A 732 1.79 -4.74 -4.51
C SER A 732 2.33 -3.87 -5.65
N ARG A 733 3.58 -4.09 -6.07
CA ARG A 733 4.17 -3.40 -7.25
C ARG A 733 3.42 -3.67 -8.56
N ALA A 734 2.52 -4.66 -8.59
CA ALA A 734 1.62 -4.94 -9.70
C ALA A 734 0.32 -4.11 -9.71
N GLY A 735 0.05 -3.32 -8.67
CA GLY A 735 -1.22 -2.60 -8.46
C GLY A 735 -2.32 -3.44 -7.78
N GLY A 736 -2.02 -4.68 -7.39
CA GLY A 736 -2.88 -5.51 -6.57
C GLY A 736 -2.83 -5.14 -5.08
N ALA A 737 -3.76 -5.67 -4.29
CA ALA A 737 -3.76 -5.53 -2.83
C ALA A 737 -2.70 -6.47 -2.20
N ASN A 738 -1.76 -5.94 -1.41
CA ASN A 738 -0.81 -6.77 -0.66
C ASN A 738 -1.46 -7.26 0.63
N MET A 739 -1.92 -8.52 0.60
CA MET A 739 -2.59 -9.20 1.71
C MET A 739 -1.80 -9.12 3.03
N SER A 740 -0.49 -9.39 3.00
CA SER A 740 0.35 -9.38 4.21
C SER A 740 0.54 -7.97 4.78
N ALA A 741 0.61 -6.96 3.92
CA ALA A 741 0.66 -5.56 4.36
C ALA A 741 -0.68 -5.09 4.97
N ILE A 742 -1.81 -5.44 4.34
CA ILE A 742 -3.14 -5.04 4.82
C ILE A 742 -3.45 -5.70 6.17
N VAL A 743 -3.24 -7.01 6.28
CA VAL A 743 -3.42 -7.76 7.54
C VAL A 743 -2.41 -7.31 8.60
N GLY A 744 -1.15 -7.08 8.23
CA GLY A 744 -0.13 -6.54 9.12
C GLY A 744 -0.48 -5.18 9.72
N MET A 745 -1.05 -4.28 8.91
CA MET A 745 -1.54 -2.99 9.39
C MET A 745 -2.84 -3.12 10.21
N ALA A 746 -3.75 -4.03 9.86
CA ALA A 746 -4.99 -4.28 10.61
C ALA A 746 -4.75 -4.96 11.98
N LEU A 747 -3.65 -5.70 12.14
CA LEU A 747 -3.14 -6.16 13.44
C LEU A 747 -2.39 -5.05 14.17
N PHE A 748 -1.58 -4.24 13.47
CA PHE A 748 -0.87 -3.11 14.07
C PHE A 748 -1.84 -2.13 14.77
N THR A 749 -2.98 -1.80 14.16
CA THR A 749 -3.99 -0.89 14.78
C THR A 749 -4.54 -1.39 16.13
N GLN A 750 -4.37 -2.67 16.45
CA GLN A 750 -4.79 -3.28 17.72
C GLN A 750 -3.80 -3.06 18.88
N PHE A 751 -2.64 -2.41 18.65
CA PHE A 751 -1.58 -2.25 19.67
C PHE A 751 -2.08 -1.60 20.98
N TRP A 752 -3.20 -0.85 20.91
CA TRP A 752 -3.90 -0.22 22.04
C TRP A 752 -4.24 -1.17 23.17
N TYR A 753 -4.73 -2.37 22.85
CA TYR A 753 -5.07 -3.39 23.86
C TYR A 753 -3.90 -4.34 24.09
N TRP A 754 -3.09 -4.59 23.06
CA TRP A 754 -2.01 -5.56 23.11
C TRP A 754 -0.75 -5.09 22.36
N TYR A 755 0.16 -4.43 23.09
CA TYR A 755 1.41 -3.87 22.54
C TYR A 755 2.20 -4.83 21.62
N PRO A 756 2.35 -6.15 21.90
CA PRO A 756 3.10 -7.05 21.01
C PRO A 756 2.61 -7.09 19.55
N LEU A 757 1.33 -6.79 19.28
CA LEU A 757 0.79 -6.74 17.91
C LEU A 757 1.43 -5.62 17.06
N ALA A 758 2.13 -4.66 17.66
CA ALA A 758 2.91 -3.67 16.92
C ALA A 758 4.01 -4.30 16.05
N HIS A 759 4.53 -5.49 16.40
CA HIS A 759 5.49 -6.22 15.55
C HIS A 759 4.93 -6.57 14.15
N CYS A 760 3.60 -6.68 14.00
CA CYS A 760 2.94 -6.97 12.73
C CYS A 760 3.08 -5.85 11.68
N ALA A 761 3.46 -4.63 12.06
CA ALA A 761 3.82 -3.58 11.10
C ALA A 761 4.95 -4.02 10.14
N SER A 762 5.84 -4.91 10.59
CA SER A 762 6.91 -5.47 9.76
C SER A 762 6.42 -6.30 8.57
N LEU A 763 5.15 -6.74 8.56
CA LEU A 763 4.52 -7.42 7.42
C LEU A 763 4.18 -6.44 6.29
N ALA A 764 4.00 -5.15 6.61
CA ALA A 764 3.77 -4.08 5.63
C ALA A 764 5.07 -3.46 5.07
N PHE A 765 6.23 -3.82 5.61
CA PHE A 765 7.53 -3.32 5.17
C PHE A 765 7.97 -4.01 3.87
N SER A 766 7.82 -3.31 2.75
CA SER A 766 8.26 -3.76 1.42
C SER A 766 9.62 -3.15 1.06
N PRO A 767 10.68 -3.94 0.79
CA PRO A 767 11.96 -3.41 0.32
C PRO A 767 11.85 -2.71 -1.04
N THR A 768 12.40 -1.50 -1.13
CA THR A 768 12.42 -0.69 -2.36
C THR A 768 13.78 -0.82 -3.04
N ALA A 769 14.05 -2.00 -3.58
CA ALA A 769 15.29 -2.34 -4.26
C ALA A 769 15.08 -2.43 -5.78
N PHE A 770 16.15 -2.23 -6.55
CA PHE A 770 16.28 -2.84 -7.87
C PHE A 770 17.28 -4.00 -7.77
N ILE A 771 16.79 -5.22 -8.02
CA ILE A 771 17.56 -6.46 -7.93
C ILE A 771 17.55 -7.13 -9.32
N GLY A 772 18.60 -6.89 -10.10
CA GLY A 772 18.81 -7.53 -11.38
C GLY A 772 19.39 -8.94 -11.21
N VAL A 773 18.79 -9.94 -11.85
CA VAL A 773 19.12 -11.37 -11.69
C VAL A 773 19.26 -12.07 -13.05
N THR A 774 20.23 -12.97 -13.21
CA THR A 774 20.41 -13.77 -14.44
C THR A 774 19.58 -15.06 -14.44
N GLY A 775 19.52 -15.79 -15.57
CA GLY A 775 18.91 -17.12 -15.66
C GLY A 775 19.55 -18.23 -14.79
N GLU A 776 20.68 -17.93 -14.14
CA GLU A 776 21.30 -18.78 -13.11
C GLU A 776 20.87 -18.41 -11.68
N LEU A 777 19.95 -17.45 -11.52
CA LEU A 777 19.53 -16.83 -10.25
C LEU A 777 20.64 -16.05 -9.51
N LYS A 778 21.79 -15.82 -10.18
CA LYS A 778 22.90 -15.01 -9.66
C LYS A 778 22.73 -13.53 -9.99
N VAL A 779 23.21 -12.67 -9.10
CA VAL A 779 23.16 -11.21 -9.22
C VAL A 779 24.44 -10.69 -9.89
N PRO A 780 24.41 -10.12 -11.11
CA PRO A 780 25.61 -9.60 -11.78
C PRO A 780 25.94 -8.17 -11.31
N LYS A 781 27.23 -7.81 -11.26
CA LYS A 781 27.66 -6.42 -11.08
C LYS A 781 27.50 -5.63 -12.37
N PHE A 782 26.67 -4.59 -12.35
CA PHE A 782 26.55 -3.59 -13.42
C PHE A 782 25.92 -2.29 -12.90
N ASP A 783 26.10 -1.19 -13.65
CA ASP A 783 25.46 0.11 -13.37
C ASP A 783 24.26 0.36 -14.30
N PHE A 784 23.19 0.96 -13.76
CA PHE A 784 22.13 1.62 -14.53
C PHE A 784 22.15 3.15 -14.27
N VAL A 785 21.44 3.92 -15.09
CA VAL A 785 21.44 5.40 -15.00
C VAL A 785 20.12 5.91 -14.44
N SER A 786 20.18 6.68 -13.36
CA SER A 786 19.04 7.44 -12.83
C SER A 786 19.08 8.88 -13.37
N GLN A 787 18.09 9.27 -14.17
CA GLN A 787 17.94 10.60 -14.77
C GLN A 787 17.29 11.59 -13.80
N GLY A 788 17.96 11.85 -12.68
CA GLY A 788 17.53 12.82 -11.67
C GLY A 788 18.71 13.36 -10.88
N LYS A 789 18.45 14.36 -10.04
CA LYS A 789 19.45 14.92 -9.12
C LYS A 789 19.66 13.96 -7.94
N PRO A 790 20.91 13.57 -7.59
CA PRO A 790 21.19 12.68 -6.47
C PRO A 790 20.51 13.11 -5.16
N SER A 791 20.48 14.41 -4.86
CA SER A 791 19.91 14.94 -3.62
C SER A 791 18.39 14.73 -3.45
N LEU A 792 17.66 14.32 -4.50
CA LEU A 792 16.27 13.88 -4.39
C LEU A 792 16.16 12.44 -3.86
N TRP A 793 17.12 11.57 -4.23
CA TRP A 793 17.09 10.13 -4.02
C TRP A 793 18.08 9.61 -2.97
N ALA A 794 19.01 10.47 -2.52
CA ALA A 794 20.04 10.15 -1.54
C ALA A 794 19.47 9.72 -0.17
N TYR A 795 20.31 9.11 0.65
CA TYR A 795 19.97 8.84 2.05
C TYR A 795 19.93 10.15 2.86
N PRO A 796 19.01 10.28 3.83
CA PRO A 796 19.12 11.28 4.88
C PRO A 796 20.51 11.22 5.52
N ALA A 797 21.19 12.36 5.64
CA ALA A 797 22.52 12.42 6.24
C ALA A 797 22.47 11.91 7.69
N SER A 798 23.39 11.02 8.06
CA SER A 798 23.52 10.52 9.43
C SER A 798 23.72 11.67 10.42
N THR A 799 23.14 11.54 11.60
CA THR A 799 23.28 12.51 12.67
C THR A 799 24.76 12.61 13.07
N LYS A 800 25.31 13.81 13.05
CA LYS A 800 26.71 14.02 13.41
C LYS A 800 26.85 13.86 14.93
N PRO A 801 27.88 13.15 15.43
CA PRO A 801 28.18 13.17 16.87
C PRO A 801 28.37 14.61 17.35
N PRO A 802 27.92 14.95 18.57
CA PRO A 802 27.83 16.33 19.07
C PRO A 802 29.23 16.96 19.21
N THR A 803 29.70 17.53 18.12
CA THR A 803 31.07 17.99 17.96
C THR A 803 31.11 19.52 17.98
N LYS A 804 31.92 20.04 18.91
CA LYS A 804 32.26 21.45 19.12
C LYS A 804 31.19 22.39 19.71
N GLU A 805 29.88 22.16 19.58
CA GLU A 805 28.90 23.05 20.27
C GLU A 805 29.04 23.02 21.81
N ALA A 806 29.31 21.86 22.40
CA ALA A 806 29.62 21.76 23.82
C ALA A 806 30.93 22.48 24.17
N ILE A 807 31.93 22.44 23.28
CA ILE A 807 33.22 23.10 23.45
C ILE A 807 33.07 24.62 23.34
N GLU A 808 32.22 25.14 22.45
CA GLU A 808 31.93 26.57 22.36
C GLU A 808 31.11 27.07 23.55
N LYS A 809 30.13 26.31 24.04
CA LYS A 809 29.37 26.67 25.24
C LYS A 809 30.25 26.64 26.50
N VAL A 810 31.13 25.66 26.64
CA VAL A 810 32.14 25.61 27.71
C VAL A 810 33.19 26.72 27.55
N ALA A 811 33.70 26.98 26.33
CA ALA A 811 34.65 28.08 26.10
C ALA A 811 34.02 29.44 26.40
N THR A 812 32.76 29.67 26.02
CA THR A 812 32.02 30.91 26.33
C THR A 812 31.75 31.04 27.84
N ALA A 813 31.46 29.93 28.53
CA ALA A 813 31.34 29.91 29.99
C ALA A 813 32.70 30.20 30.68
N VAL A 814 33.80 29.61 30.21
CA VAL A 814 35.16 29.86 30.71
C VAL A 814 35.62 31.28 30.41
N LEU A 815 35.36 31.83 29.22
CA LEU A 815 35.68 33.21 28.86
C LEU A 815 34.87 34.22 29.69
N SER A 816 33.56 34.01 29.85
CA SER A 816 32.70 34.90 30.64
C SER A 816 32.99 34.83 32.14
N THR A 817 33.29 33.66 32.70
CA THR A 817 33.76 33.53 34.09
C THR A 817 35.15 34.11 34.29
N THR A 818 36.09 33.90 33.37
CA THR A 818 37.44 34.51 33.39
C THR A 818 37.38 36.03 33.28
N ALA A 819 36.49 36.57 32.44
CA ALA A 819 36.25 38.00 32.34
C ALA A 819 35.65 38.57 33.64
N LYS A 820 34.64 37.91 34.24
CA LYS A 820 34.11 38.28 35.57
C LYS A 820 35.15 38.16 36.68
N ALA A 821 36.05 37.19 36.60
CA ALA A 821 37.15 37.02 37.56
C ALA A 821 38.19 38.14 37.43
N LYS A 822 38.64 38.47 36.21
CA LYS A 822 39.56 39.59 35.96
C LYS A 822 38.93 40.96 36.30
N ALA A 823 37.64 41.15 36.05
CA ALA A 823 36.91 42.34 36.47
C ALA A 823 36.86 42.46 38.01
N ARG A 824 36.51 41.38 38.71
CA ARG A 824 36.50 41.32 40.19
C ARG A 824 37.89 41.43 40.81
N ALA A 825 38.94 40.99 40.11
CA ALA A 825 40.32 41.20 40.53
C ALA A 825 40.67 42.70 40.45
N LYS A 826 40.40 43.35 39.30
CA LYS A 826 40.63 44.78 39.13
C LYS A 826 39.86 45.65 40.11
N THR A 827 38.58 45.35 40.40
CA THR A 827 37.85 46.11 41.45
C THR A 827 38.45 45.86 42.83
N LYS A 828 38.92 44.65 43.16
CA LYS A 828 39.62 44.39 44.43
C LYS A 828 41.01 45.05 44.52
N GLU A 829 41.70 45.23 43.40
CA GLU A 829 42.96 45.98 43.32
C GLU A 829 42.70 47.48 43.49
N GLN A 830 41.61 48.01 42.92
CA GLN A 830 41.17 49.39 43.12
C GLN A 830 40.64 49.65 44.55
N GLU A 831 39.88 48.73 45.14
CA GLU A 831 39.43 48.76 46.53
C GLU A 831 40.60 48.73 47.52
N LYS A 832 41.68 47.99 47.20
CA LYS A 832 42.93 48.01 47.98
C LYS A 832 43.74 49.28 47.77
N GLY A 833 43.83 49.78 46.53
CA GLY A 833 44.50 51.03 46.20
C GLY A 833 43.81 52.30 46.71
N ALA A 834 42.57 52.17 47.22
CA ALA A 834 41.84 53.25 47.88
C ALA A 834 41.98 53.25 49.42
N ALA A 835 42.75 52.32 49.99
CA ALA A 835 42.87 52.11 51.44
C ALA A 835 44.27 52.43 52.02
N ASP A 836 45.25 52.76 51.17
CA ASP A 836 46.60 53.17 51.57
C ASP A 836 47.07 54.26 50.60
N GLY A 837 47.64 55.35 51.10
CA GLY A 837 47.72 56.60 50.35
C GLY A 837 49.03 57.38 50.50
N ASP A 838 49.49 57.89 49.37
CA ASP A 838 50.48 58.97 49.18
C ASP A 838 51.98 58.62 49.37
N ALA A 839 52.66 58.40 48.23
CA ALA A 839 54.11 58.48 48.06
C ALA A 839 54.43 58.89 46.60
N MET A 840 55.48 59.71 46.40
CA MET A 840 55.66 60.53 45.19
C MET A 840 56.29 59.85 43.96
N ASP A 841 56.08 60.49 42.80
CA ASP A 841 56.71 60.24 41.49
C ASP A 841 58.25 60.15 41.49
N THR A 842 58.79 59.42 40.51
CA THR A 842 59.92 59.93 39.70
C THR A 842 59.90 59.30 38.29
N ASP A 843 60.26 60.09 37.27
CA ASP A 843 60.10 59.77 35.84
C ASP A 843 61.42 59.23 35.22
N GLU A 844 61.34 58.26 34.31
CA GLU A 844 62.44 57.98 33.35
C GLU A 844 61.91 57.36 32.03
N LYS A 845 62.36 57.94 30.91
CA LYS A 845 62.03 57.70 29.48
C LYS A 845 63.30 57.94 28.63
N PRO A 846 63.36 57.69 27.30
CA PRO A 846 62.33 57.25 26.33
C PRO A 846 62.73 55.88 25.70
N VAL A 847 62.57 55.44 24.43
CA VAL A 847 62.11 55.85 23.06
C VAL A 847 61.71 54.52 22.34
N VAL A 848 61.17 54.35 21.12
CA VAL A 848 60.79 55.08 19.86
C VAL A 848 59.73 54.19 19.14
N PRO A 849 59.06 54.57 18.02
CA PRO A 849 58.84 55.88 17.39
C PRO A 849 57.33 56.15 17.12
N ASP A 850 57.02 57.12 16.25
CA ASP A 850 55.67 57.51 15.79
C ASP A 850 55.69 57.71 14.25
N GLN A 851 54.53 58.02 13.61
CA GLN A 851 54.28 58.33 12.18
C GLN A 851 54.00 57.13 11.23
N LYS A 852 53.12 57.23 10.18
CA LYS A 852 52.09 58.23 9.80
C LYS A 852 51.07 57.66 8.78
N GLU A 853 50.06 58.48 8.44
CA GLU A 853 49.15 58.40 7.28
C GLU A 853 49.93 58.34 5.93
N THR A 854 49.38 57.97 4.75
CA THR A 854 48.06 58.25 4.15
C THR A 854 47.60 57.22 3.11
N ASP A 855 46.28 57.16 2.86
CA ASP A 855 45.56 56.72 1.63
C ASP A 855 45.88 55.36 0.95
N GLY A 856 44.83 54.58 0.63
CA GLY A 856 45.01 53.35 -0.15
C GLY A 856 43.81 52.40 -0.33
N ALA A 857 42.65 52.91 -0.76
CA ALA A 857 41.49 52.13 -1.27
C ALA A 857 40.79 51.14 -0.31
N LYS A 858 39.52 50.84 -0.65
CA LYS A 858 38.83 49.64 -0.14
C LYS A 858 39.42 48.40 -0.81
N PRO A 859 39.82 47.36 -0.07
CA PRO A 859 39.38 46.02 -0.42
C PRO A 859 37.90 45.92 -0.05
N GLU A 860 37.04 45.57 -1.00
CA GLU A 860 35.76 44.98 -0.63
C GLU A 860 36.08 43.65 0.06
N GLY A 861 35.62 43.49 1.31
CA GLY A 861 35.86 42.29 2.09
C GLY A 861 35.14 41.14 1.43
N ASP A 862 35.88 40.39 0.60
CA ASP A 862 35.35 39.46 -0.38
C ASP A 862 34.31 38.54 0.25
N SER A 863 33.04 38.71 -0.14
CA SER A 863 32.00 37.75 0.16
C SER A 863 32.29 36.52 -0.70
N LEU A 864 33.28 35.72 -0.26
CA LEU A 864 33.66 34.42 -0.80
C LEU A 864 32.37 33.73 -1.21
N PRO A 865 32.08 33.60 -2.53
CA PRO A 865 30.75 33.25 -2.97
C PRO A 865 30.31 31.97 -2.27
N SER A 866 29.10 31.98 -1.70
CA SER A 866 28.47 30.77 -1.20
C SER A 866 28.59 29.72 -2.29
N GLN A 867 29.49 28.72 -2.09
CA GLN A 867 29.96 27.89 -3.20
C GLN A 867 28.73 27.39 -3.96
N PRO A 868 28.55 27.78 -5.24
CA PRO A 868 27.27 27.64 -5.91
C PRO A 868 26.96 26.16 -5.94
N LYS A 869 25.99 25.72 -5.10
CA LYS A 869 25.74 24.32 -4.71
C LYS A 869 26.11 23.41 -5.88
N LYS A 870 27.28 22.75 -5.79
CA LYS A 870 27.99 22.15 -6.95
C LYS A 870 26.96 21.58 -7.90
N ARG A 871 26.72 22.24 -9.05
CA ARG A 871 25.54 22.02 -9.90
C ARG A 871 25.30 20.52 -10.02
N GLU A 872 24.27 20.05 -9.30
CA GLU A 872 24.11 18.63 -9.03
C GLU A 872 24.04 17.88 -10.36
N PRO A 873 24.79 16.76 -10.52
CA PRO A 873 24.80 16.05 -11.79
C PRO A 873 23.37 15.64 -12.13
N THR A 874 22.96 15.88 -13.37
CA THR A 874 21.58 15.64 -13.81
C THR A 874 21.26 14.17 -14.05
N PHE A 875 22.27 13.31 -13.89
CA PHE A 875 22.16 11.86 -13.92
C PHE A 875 23.15 11.26 -12.91
N GLU A 876 22.80 10.10 -12.38
CA GLU A 876 23.62 9.31 -11.46
C GLU A 876 23.77 7.89 -12.03
N LYS A 877 24.97 7.31 -11.90
CA LYS A 877 25.16 5.87 -12.13
C LYS A 877 24.95 5.16 -10.80
N ILE A 878 24.08 4.15 -10.80
CA ILE A 878 23.72 3.40 -9.60
C ILE A 878 23.98 1.91 -9.88
N PRO A 879 24.70 1.19 -9.00
CA PRO A 879 24.95 -0.24 -9.18
C PRO A 879 23.67 -1.06 -8.97
N ASN A 880 23.70 -2.32 -9.41
CA ASN A 880 22.75 -3.37 -9.01
C ASN A 880 22.73 -3.55 -7.46
N MET A 881 21.65 -4.13 -6.91
CA MET A 881 21.40 -4.23 -5.45
C MET A 881 21.34 -2.88 -4.73
N SER A 882 20.75 -1.87 -5.37
CA SER A 882 20.62 -0.51 -4.82
C SER A 882 19.18 -0.16 -4.49
N ARG A 883 19.00 0.80 -3.56
CA ARG A 883 17.68 1.33 -3.21
C ARG A 883 17.14 2.20 -4.35
N VAL A 884 15.94 1.86 -4.81
CA VAL A 884 15.20 2.57 -5.85
C VAL A 884 13.79 2.84 -5.35
N ILE A 885 13.47 4.12 -5.16
CA ILE A 885 12.17 4.59 -4.64
C ILE A 885 11.12 4.54 -5.77
N PRO A 886 9.83 4.24 -5.52
CA PRO A 886 8.81 4.22 -6.57
C PRO A 886 8.72 5.50 -7.42
N ALA A 887 8.95 6.67 -6.81
CA ALA A 887 9.00 7.97 -7.52
C ALA A 887 10.26 8.16 -8.40
N GLN A 888 11.30 7.36 -8.18
CA GLN A 888 12.53 7.35 -8.97
C GLN A 888 12.43 6.42 -10.19
N LEU A 889 11.51 5.44 -10.18
CA LEU A 889 11.36 4.45 -11.25
C LEU A 889 11.25 5.06 -12.66
N PRO A 890 10.41 6.08 -12.92
CA PRO A 890 10.26 6.65 -14.27
C PRO A 890 11.50 7.37 -14.81
N HIS A 891 12.51 7.57 -13.96
CA HIS A 891 13.79 8.20 -14.31
C HIS A 891 14.89 7.18 -14.62
N ILE A 892 14.64 5.87 -14.54
CA ILE A 892 15.67 4.84 -14.76
C ILE A 892 15.81 4.51 -16.25
N ALA A 893 17.05 4.60 -16.73
CA ALA A 893 17.43 4.27 -18.09
C ALA A 893 18.58 3.27 -18.12
N PHE A 894 18.41 2.22 -18.91
CA PHE A 894 19.45 1.24 -19.21
C PHE A 894 20.17 1.67 -20.49
N PRO A 895 21.50 1.91 -20.48
CA PRO A 895 22.22 2.32 -21.68
C PRO A 895 22.11 1.28 -22.82
N PRO A 896 21.94 1.71 -24.08
CA PRO A 896 21.75 0.79 -25.21
C PRO A 896 22.99 -0.11 -25.48
N GLU A 897 24.16 0.28 -24.97
CA GLU A 897 25.42 -0.47 -25.06
C GLU A 897 25.66 -1.41 -23.86
N GLY A 898 24.75 -1.44 -22.87
CA GLY A 898 24.86 -2.33 -21.71
C GLY A 898 24.86 -3.81 -22.09
N ARG A 899 25.51 -4.65 -21.26
CA ARG A 899 25.51 -6.10 -21.46
C ARG A 899 24.16 -6.74 -21.09
N PHE A 900 23.61 -6.32 -19.95
CA PHE A 900 22.35 -6.83 -19.40
C PHE A 900 21.18 -5.90 -19.73
N PHE A 901 20.03 -6.48 -20.09
CA PHE A 901 18.77 -5.76 -20.28
C PHE A 901 17.63 -6.40 -19.49
N PRO A 902 16.78 -5.61 -18.82
CA PRO A 902 15.60 -6.14 -18.16
C PRO A 902 14.59 -6.65 -19.20
N ILE A 903 14.01 -7.81 -18.93
CA ILE A 903 12.99 -8.43 -19.78
C ILE A 903 11.65 -7.71 -19.59
N ARG A 904 11.28 -7.46 -18.33
CA ARG A 904 10.18 -6.57 -17.96
C ARG A 904 10.59 -5.12 -18.24
N PRO A 905 9.80 -4.31 -18.97
CA PRO A 905 10.16 -2.93 -19.26
C PRO A 905 10.15 -2.09 -17.97
N VAL A 906 11.31 -1.51 -17.64
CA VAL A 906 11.42 -0.51 -16.57
C VAL A 906 10.99 0.84 -17.13
N THR A 907 10.16 1.59 -16.41
CA THR A 907 9.61 2.86 -16.90
C THR A 907 10.73 3.87 -17.15
N GLY A 908 10.92 4.25 -18.42
CA GLY A 908 12.09 4.98 -18.91
C GLY A 908 12.83 4.25 -20.03
N THR A 909 12.78 2.91 -20.07
CA THR A 909 13.24 2.12 -21.22
C THR A 909 12.19 2.08 -22.34
N GLN A 910 12.00 3.19 -23.05
CA GLN A 910 11.48 3.10 -24.41
C GLN A 910 12.47 2.27 -25.25
N ARG A 911 12.10 1.04 -25.61
CA ARG A 911 12.76 0.34 -26.73
C ARG A 911 12.58 1.24 -27.95
N VAL A 912 13.66 1.88 -28.41
CA VAL A 912 13.61 2.82 -29.54
C VAL A 912 13.15 2.06 -30.78
N ALA A 913 11.87 2.22 -31.13
CA ALA A 913 11.31 1.69 -32.36
C ALA A 913 12.09 2.26 -33.54
N ALA A 914 12.50 1.40 -34.47
CA ALA A 914 13.36 1.78 -35.59
C ALA A 914 12.76 3.00 -36.35
N PRO A 915 13.58 4.01 -36.70
CA PRO A 915 13.07 5.33 -37.08
C PRO A 915 12.25 5.28 -38.38
N ARG A 916 10.91 5.22 -38.23
CA ARG A 916 9.98 5.47 -39.34
C ARG A 916 10.22 6.89 -39.86
N LYS A 917 10.54 7.00 -41.15
CA LYS A 917 10.95 8.26 -41.79
C LYS A 917 9.88 9.34 -41.61
N ALA A 918 10.29 10.53 -41.17
CA ALA A 918 9.39 11.63 -40.90
C ALA A 918 8.64 12.10 -42.16
N ALA A 919 7.32 11.86 -42.20
CA ALA A 919 6.42 12.53 -43.14
C ALA A 919 6.06 13.93 -42.59
N LYS A 920 6.28 14.98 -43.38
CA LYS A 920 5.95 16.35 -42.97
C LYS A 920 4.46 16.63 -43.14
N ALA A 921 3.74 16.77 -42.03
CA ALA A 921 2.46 17.49 -41.97
C ALA A 921 2.63 18.72 -41.03
N ARG A 922 1.81 19.76 -41.21
CA ARG A 922 2.06 21.09 -40.65
C ARG A 922 0.80 21.64 -39.98
N ALA A 923 0.79 21.67 -38.64
CA ALA A 923 -0.23 22.32 -37.82
C ALA A 923 0.44 23.07 -36.65
N ALA A 924 -0.24 24.05 -36.06
CA ALA A 924 0.29 24.91 -35.00
C ALA A 924 -0.04 24.37 -33.59
N PRO A 925 0.74 24.73 -32.55
CA PRO A 925 0.48 24.26 -31.19
C PRO A 925 -0.69 25.01 -30.54
N SER A 926 -1.75 24.29 -30.19
CA SER A 926 -2.75 24.73 -29.20
C SER A 926 -2.28 24.38 -27.79
N VAL A 927 -2.69 25.19 -26.80
CA VAL A 927 -2.29 25.02 -25.39
C VAL A 927 -3.43 24.40 -24.60
N THR A 928 -3.39 23.08 -24.42
CA THR A 928 -4.29 22.34 -23.51
C THR A 928 -3.48 21.34 -22.67
N ALA A 929 -3.03 21.80 -21.50
CA ALA A 929 -2.43 20.94 -20.50
C ALA A 929 -3.54 20.23 -19.69
N GLY A 930 -3.91 19.02 -20.10
CA GLY A 930 -4.93 18.22 -19.42
C GLY A 930 -4.90 16.74 -19.81
N ALA A 931 -5.19 15.87 -18.83
CA ALA A 931 -5.58 14.46 -19.00
C ALA A 931 -4.70 13.56 -19.90
N PHE A 932 -3.39 13.49 -19.65
CA PHE A 932 -2.66 12.24 -19.90
C PHE A 932 -2.98 11.24 -18.78
N VAL A 933 -3.97 10.37 -19.02
CA VAL A 933 -4.28 9.24 -18.11
C VAL A 933 -3.18 8.20 -18.26
N ASN A 934 -2.54 7.83 -17.14
CA ASN A 934 -1.28 7.08 -17.15
C ASN A 934 -1.47 5.57 -17.33
N SER A 935 -1.55 5.08 -18.58
CA SER A 935 -1.35 3.64 -18.85
C SER A 935 0.02 3.12 -18.32
N ALA A 936 1.00 4.01 -18.20
CA ALA A 936 2.31 3.73 -17.62
C ALA A 936 2.35 3.59 -16.07
N GLN A 937 1.27 3.90 -15.34
CA GLN A 937 1.32 3.98 -13.86
C GLN A 937 1.51 2.60 -13.19
N TYR A 938 1.18 1.51 -13.88
CA TYR A 938 1.30 0.14 -13.38
C TYR A 938 2.49 -0.64 -13.96
N ALA A 939 3.33 -0.03 -14.79
CA ALA A 939 4.56 -0.63 -15.32
C ALA A 939 5.66 -0.66 -14.22
N GLY A 940 5.49 -1.57 -13.26
CA GLY A 940 6.27 -1.67 -12.02
C GLY A 940 7.74 -2.07 -12.24
N GLY A 941 8.59 -1.08 -12.54
CA GLY A 941 10.00 -1.28 -12.88
C GLY A 941 10.96 -1.57 -11.70
N GLY A 942 10.48 -2.05 -10.56
CA GLY A 942 11.28 -2.27 -9.35
C GLY A 942 10.94 -3.58 -8.63
N GLY A 943 11.81 -4.01 -7.72
CA GLY A 943 11.81 -5.38 -7.16
C GLY A 943 12.86 -6.25 -7.84
N ILE A 944 12.58 -7.57 -7.92
CA ILE A 944 13.44 -8.55 -8.60
C ILE A 944 13.11 -8.55 -10.10
N VAL A 945 14.11 -8.33 -10.95
CA VAL A 945 13.97 -8.23 -12.40
C VAL A 945 14.96 -9.16 -13.10
N VAL A 946 14.42 -10.07 -13.91
CA VAL A 946 15.23 -11.02 -14.70
C VAL A 946 15.86 -10.29 -15.90
N LEU A 947 17.16 -10.51 -16.06
CA LEU A 947 18.01 -9.86 -17.05
C LEU A 947 18.37 -10.83 -18.17
N LEU A 948 18.19 -10.36 -19.41
CA LEU A 948 18.77 -10.97 -20.60
C LEU A 948 20.23 -10.52 -20.74
N ASP A 949 21.17 -11.46 -20.77
CA ASP A 949 22.57 -11.20 -21.11
C ASP A 949 22.75 -11.30 -22.64
N LYS A 950 23.23 -10.21 -23.27
CA LYS A 950 23.50 -10.18 -24.71
C LYS A 950 24.89 -10.73 -25.09
N ARG A 951 25.74 -11.09 -24.14
CA ARG A 951 27.11 -11.58 -24.35
C ARG A 951 27.51 -12.73 -23.40
N PRO A 952 26.81 -13.88 -23.41
CA PRO A 952 27.07 -14.99 -22.49
C PRO A 952 28.50 -15.59 -22.56
N GLY A 953 29.29 -15.27 -23.58
CA GLY A 953 30.69 -15.72 -23.71
C GLY A 953 31.75 -14.85 -23.01
N GLU A 954 31.38 -13.69 -22.44
CA GLU A 954 32.26 -12.88 -21.60
C GLU A 954 32.12 -13.30 -20.11
N PRO A 955 33.20 -13.38 -19.31
CA PRO A 955 33.07 -13.66 -17.88
C PRO A 955 32.25 -12.55 -17.16
N VAL A 956 31.56 -12.92 -16.07
CA VAL A 956 30.74 -12.00 -15.27
C VAL A 956 31.30 -11.97 -13.84
N GLU A 957 31.53 -10.77 -13.31
CA GLU A 957 31.60 -10.61 -11.86
C GLU A 957 30.18 -10.65 -11.28
N TYR A 958 29.88 -11.71 -10.54
CA TYR A 958 28.68 -11.77 -9.72
C TYR A 958 28.93 -11.08 -8.37
N ILE A 959 27.86 -10.59 -7.75
CA ILE A 959 27.83 -10.39 -6.30
C ILE A 959 27.60 -11.79 -5.74
N GLU A 960 28.67 -12.41 -5.23
CA GLU A 960 28.52 -13.63 -4.44
C GLU A 960 27.79 -13.24 -3.14
N PRO A 961 26.67 -13.92 -2.79
CA PRO A 961 26.20 -13.86 -1.41
C PRO A 961 27.30 -14.44 -0.52
N GLU A 962 27.52 -13.88 0.67
CA GLU A 962 28.47 -14.47 1.62
C GLU A 962 28.19 -15.97 1.77
N PRO A 963 29.23 -16.83 1.71
CA PRO A 963 29.01 -18.26 1.76
C PRO A 963 28.23 -18.63 3.01
N LEU A 964 27.13 -19.34 2.82
CA LEU A 964 26.48 -20.08 3.90
C LEU A 964 27.56 -21.01 4.48
N VAL A 965 28.15 -20.60 5.60
CA VAL A 965 29.22 -21.33 6.29
C VAL A 965 28.69 -22.71 6.64
N SER A 966 28.94 -23.66 5.75
CA SER A 966 28.63 -25.06 5.90
C SER A 966 29.53 -25.63 6.98
N GLU A 967 28.90 -26.34 7.91
CA GLU A 967 29.45 -27.42 8.72
C GLU A 967 30.98 -27.57 8.66
N ALA A 968 31.66 -27.21 9.76
CA ALA A 968 33.01 -27.71 9.99
C ALA A 968 32.97 -29.25 9.87
N PRO A 969 33.75 -29.88 8.97
CA PRO A 969 33.57 -31.28 8.65
C PRO A 969 33.79 -32.15 9.90
N ALA A 970 32.85 -33.05 10.16
CA ALA A 970 32.89 -33.92 11.34
C ALA A 970 34.23 -34.67 11.40
N PRO A 971 34.92 -34.68 12.56
CA PRO A 971 36.27 -35.22 12.65
C PRO A 971 36.28 -36.73 12.39
N ALA A 972 37.06 -37.16 11.41
CA ALA A 972 37.35 -38.57 11.21
C ALA A 972 38.06 -39.14 12.47
N PRO A 973 37.68 -40.32 12.97
CA PRO A 973 38.18 -40.82 14.24
C PRO A 973 39.64 -41.30 14.13
N GLY A 974 40.55 -40.53 14.72
CA GLY A 974 41.90 -40.97 15.08
C GLY A 974 43.04 -40.39 14.24
N MET A 975 43.53 -39.22 14.64
CA MET A 975 44.96 -38.86 14.63
C MET A 975 45.24 -37.90 15.79
N GLU A 976 46.45 -37.94 16.33
CA GLU A 976 46.82 -37.22 17.55
C GLU A 976 47.12 -35.73 17.28
N VAL A 977 46.93 -34.90 18.30
CA VAL A 977 47.05 -33.44 18.18
C VAL A 977 48.50 -33.01 18.34
N ASP A 978 49.03 -32.32 17.32
CA ASP A 978 50.24 -31.49 17.45
C ASP A 978 49.95 -30.09 16.87
N GLN A 979 50.55 -29.04 17.44
CA GLN A 979 50.04 -27.67 17.31
C GLN A 979 50.56 -26.93 16.05
N PRO A 980 49.69 -26.32 15.23
CA PRO A 980 50.09 -25.29 14.28
C PRO A 980 50.21 -23.91 14.95
N ALA A 981 51.19 -23.11 14.51
CA ALA A 981 51.45 -21.76 15.01
C ALA A 981 50.38 -20.74 14.54
N PRO A 982 50.18 -19.62 15.26
CA PRO A 982 49.12 -18.66 14.96
C PRO A 982 49.37 -17.85 13.68
N ILE A 983 48.28 -17.46 13.01
CA ILE A 983 48.26 -16.43 11.98
C ILE A 983 47.71 -15.16 12.62
N GLU A 984 48.38 -14.03 12.38
CA GLU A 984 48.05 -12.74 13.02
C GLU A 984 46.75 -12.15 12.44
N LEU A 985 45.83 -11.78 13.34
CA LEU A 985 44.66 -10.93 13.06
C LEU A 985 44.73 -9.72 14.00
N GLU A 986 44.68 -8.51 13.45
CA GLU A 986 44.76 -7.27 14.24
C GLU A 986 43.43 -6.97 14.95
N GLY A 987 43.28 -7.46 16.18
CA GLY A 987 42.18 -7.11 17.07
C GLY A 987 42.23 -7.90 18.38
N GLU A 988 42.26 -7.21 19.52
CA GLU A 988 42.27 -7.85 20.85
C GLU A 988 40.87 -8.41 21.18
N GLU A 989 40.63 -9.70 20.90
CA GLU A 989 39.52 -10.44 21.51
C GLU A 989 39.80 -10.63 23.01
N ALA A 990 39.15 -9.80 23.84
CA ALA A 990 39.15 -10.00 25.28
C ALA A 990 38.40 -11.31 25.62
N ALA A 991 39.09 -12.22 26.32
CA ALA A 991 38.54 -13.53 26.68
C ALA A 991 37.21 -13.42 27.46
N MET A 992 36.27 -14.32 27.16
CA MET A 992 34.98 -14.39 27.87
C MET A 992 35.20 -14.63 29.37
N PRO A 993 34.55 -13.86 30.27
CA PRO A 993 34.55 -14.16 31.70
C PRO A 993 33.74 -15.42 31.99
N GLU A 994 34.14 -16.17 33.01
CA GLU A 994 33.45 -17.39 33.45
C GLU A 994 32.05 -17.09 34.01
N PRO A 995 31.10 -18.07 33.99
CA PRO A 995 29.76 -17.89 34.54
C PRO A 995 29.76 -17.55 36.04
N PHE A 996 29.00 -16.52 36.42
CA PHE A 996 28.90 -16.06 37.80
C PHE A 996 27.99 -16.97 38.64
N GLU A 997 28.57 -17.79 39.52
CA GLU A 997 27.82 -18.53 40.54
C GLU A 997 27.37 -17.62 41.70
N TYR A 998 26.13 -17.80 42.18
CA TYR A 998 25.58 -17.05 43.32
C TYR A 998 25.78 -17.80 44.64
N PRO A 999 26.60 -17.29 45.59
CA PRO A 999 26.85 -17.95 46.87
C PRO A 999 25.77 -17.63 47.92
N PHE A 1000 24.56 -18.17 47.77
CA PHE A 1000 23.56 -18.21 48.85
C PHE A 1000 23.64 -19.54 49.62
N GLY A 1001 24.59 -19.62 50.56
CA GLY A 1001 24.89 -20.88 51.26
C GLY A 1001 25.68 -20.78 52.57
N GLN A 1002 25.71 -19.62 53.23
CA GLN A 1002 26.23 -19.47 54.61
C GLN A 1002 25.82 -18.15 55.25
N ASP A 1003 24.69 -18.16 55.96
CA ASP A 1003 24.51 -17.58 57.30
C ASP A 1003 23.20 -18.15 57.88
N THR A 1004 23.12 -18.24 59.21
CA THR A 1004 22.08 -18.99 59.96
C THR A 1004 20.97 -18.12 60.53
#